data_AF-A0A1F7ACM5-F1
#
_entry.id   AF-A0A1F7ACM5-F1
#
_cell.length_a   1.000
_cell.length_b   1.000
_cell.length_c   1.000
_cell.angle_alpha   90.00
_cell.angle_beta   90.00
_cell.angle_gamma   90.00
#
_symmetry.space_group_name_H-M   'P 1'
#
loop_
_entity.id
_entity.type
_entity.pdbx_description
1 polymer ?
#
loop_
_entity_poly.entity_id
_entity_poly.type
_entity_poly.pdbx_seq_one_letter_code
_entity_poly.pdbx_strand_id
1 'polypeptide(L)'
;NQRSQKIKDLKNLKVIKNKIILSKSFFTKRNIFVGIIALLFLIMFIQIQSVLGSFSFLQGRDTSLITEIGQIKDSYLKLGEDLNAVRDFLRMPRVSYVGFTDIENEEENKDKNTNDVQLALFKYIEHIADSDAEAAKVVKNKNLINSLADSKDFAEFLKAAGLSISKVLEDPNGFTLRIDSTTGGNILTFYLSKDGGDLFYKTLYKKNTVKYENFEGMLSDLKKLITSDKDDLISAAKSLNDIKSKIAKTISSQEVQKILKTLQIELAPNFVEKDLKLTYSIFNRVGDLIGEIVVDTKDLKIILIDKNDDSITVEVTDIATAMGPFLGKLDTKTFVEKKALEAVTGLKETISDKGFKLLLSEAGLTISENPREDKARIYYDLSYKDGKVISTIVLEKATGTVNIVKPDGTNPENLLLFDPEVKKKISLEIPENIPDYGDELLDDSGTFNVLIAGKHGNLVDTMIFAHINENKRTIRMISVPRDLFYNGRKINSLAYYYGMPELKNTLSKLSGYKLDKYILIDMYAFIDVIDLIGGIDIHLNKAVIDPTYKTVDNGKAGTLHYEPGDYHLSGVEALRLARTRHTSSDFARAERQQVIIKSIQTKAKNFGLGDADTIYEIVKTVLNKTETDISLDEAIAYYFRYQNYEIVSNDVMSSGNIFYTPPYITEENCQKLIDEAYSYNLPKPECEGENHAYTLLPIDNNWNLIKWFFRMKFEEK
;
A
#
# COMPACT_ATOMS: atom_id res chain seq x y z
N ASN A 1 103.85 -14.38 -25.91
CA ASN A 1 103.38 -15.57 -25.18
C ASN A 1 103.06 -15.18 -23.75
N GLN A 2 101.89 -15.60 -23.29
CA GLN A 2 101.35 -15.49 -21.91
C GLN A 2 101.58 -14.13 -21.25
N ARG A 3 100.83 -13.10 -21.65
CA ARG A 3 99.40 -13.05 -22.05
C ARG A 3 98.43 -13.42 -20.93
N SER A 4 97.39 -12.59 -20.83
CA SER A 4 96.12 -12.82 -20.14
C SER A 4 96.21 -12.89 -18.62
N GLN A 5 96.09 -11.72 -17.99
CA GLN A 5 95.27 -11.39 -16.81
C GLN A 5 95.93 -10.15 -16.19
N LYS A 6 95.25 -8.99 -16.19
CA LYS A 6 95.59 -7.68 -15.54
C LYS A 6 95.71 -6.45 -16.45
N ILE A 7 95.09 -6.49 -17.63
CA ILE A 7 94.63 -5.27 -18.33
C ILE A 7 93.14 -5.47 -18.62
N LYS A 8 92.30 -5.33 -17.59
CA LYS A 8 90.83 -5.38 -17.71
C LYS A 8 90.10 -4.18 -17.10
N ASP A 9 90.80 -3.19 -16.54
CA ASP A 9 90.13 -2.13 -15.75
C ASP A 9 90.40 -0.67 -16.11
N LEU A 10 91.12 -0.31 -17.19
CA LEU A 10 91.46 1.12 -17.41
C LEU A 10 91.29 1.70 -18.82
N LYS A 11 90.70 0.99 -19.80
CA LYS A 11 90.48 1.55 -21.15
C LYS A 11 89.18 1.11 -21.86
N ASN A 12 88.04 1.18 -21.19
CA ASN A 12 86.73 1.36 -21.88
C ASN A 12 86.08 2.71 -21.52
N LEU A 13 86.94 3.71 -21.29
CA LEU A 13 86.63 5.15 -21.25
C LEU A 13 86.57 5.70 -22.70
N LYS A 14 85.53 5.28 -23.44
CA LYS A 14 84.93 5.92 -24.63
C LYS A 14 84.10 4.86 -25.36
N VAL A 15 82.84 5.19 -25.67
CA VAL A 15 81.75 4.33 -26.17
C VAL A 15 81.11 3.56 -25.00
N ILE A 16 80.07 4.08 -24.33
CA ILE A 16 78.73 4.31 -24.90
C ILE A 16 78.21 5.71 -24.50
N LYS A 17 77.88 6.49 -25.53
CA LYS A 17 77.06 7.71 -25.48
C LYS A 17 75.75 7.45 -24.73
N ASN A 18 75.29 8.47 -23.99
CA ASN A 18 73.95 8.63 -23.41
C ASN A 18 73.64 7.87 -22.11
N LYS A 19 74.03 8.48 -20.99
CA LYS A 19 73.16 8.63 -19.80
C LYS A 19 73.82 9.58 -18.82
N ILE A 20 73.58 10.88 -19.01
CA ILE A 20 73.46 11.95 -18.00
C ILE A 20 73.04 13.16 -18.83
N ILE A 21 71.73 13.29 -19.03
CA ILE A 21 71.10 14.59 -19.16
C ILE A 21 70.06 14.59 -18.06
N LEU A 22 70.25 15.50 -17.11
CA LEU A 22 69.24 15.94 -16.17
C LEU A 22 67.95 16.26 -16.93
N SER A 23 66.94 15.39 -16.86
CA SER A 23 65.56 15.83 -17.04
C SER A 23 64.97 16.12 -15.67
N LYS A 24 64.99 17.40 -15.33
CA LYS A 24 63.96 18.01 -14.48
C LYS A 24 62.60 17.70 -15.12
N SER A 25 61.93 16.65 -14.67
CA SER A 25 60.48 16.46 -14.84
C SER A 25 59.98 15.29 -13.99
N PHE A 26 60.00 15.46 -12.67
CA PHE A 26 59.25 14.58 -11.75
C PHE A 26 58.32 15.37 -10.82
N PHE A 27 58.06 16.64 -11.15
CA PHE A 27 57.09 17.51 -10.49
C PHE A 27 56.17 18.13 -11.54
N THR A 28 55.25 17.35 -12.08
CA THR A 28 54.06 17.88 -12.78
C THR A 28 52.96 18.12 -11.75
N LYS A 29 52.19 19.21 -11.90
CA LYS A 29 51.06 19.58 -10.98
C LYS A 29 50.10 18.41 -10.71
N ARG A 30 50.00 17.45 -11.65
CA ARG A 30 49.19 16.23 -11.52
C ARG A 30 49.72 15.24 -10.48
N ASN A 31 51.03 15.09 -10.32
CA ASN A 31 51.62 14.15 -9.35
C ASN A 31 51.64 14.72 -7.92
N ILE A 32 51.75 16.04 -7.78
CA ILE A 32 51.51 16.70 -6.48
C ILE A 32 50.04 16.56 -6.08
N PHE A 33 49.10 16.73 -7.02
CA PHE A 33 47.67 16.58 -6.76
C PHE A 33 47.29 15.14 -6.38
N VAL A 34 47.83 14.14 -7.07
CA VAL A 34 47.63 12.72 -6.72
C VAL A 34 48.27 12.38 -5.36
N GLY A 35 49.44 12.94 -5.05
CA GLY A 35 50.06 12.81 -3.73
C GLY A 35 49.25 13.44 -2.60
N ILE A 36 48.64 14.61 -2.85
CA ILE A 36 47.76 15.30 -1.90
C ILE A 36 46.45 14.52 -1.69
N ILE A 37 45.86 13.98 -2.76
CA ILE A 37 44.65 13.14 -2.67
C ILE A 37 44.95 11.84 -1.91
N ALA A 38 46.07 11.17 -2.20
CA ALA A 38 46.47 9.96 -1.49
C ALA A 38 46.72 10.23 0.01
N LEU A 39 47.33 11.39 0.33
CA LEU A 39 47.52 11.82 1.72
C LEU A 39 46.19 12.13 2.43
N LEU A 40 45.24 12.77 1.73
CA LEU A 40 43.89 13.04 2.24
C LEU A 40 43.10 11.74 2.47
N PHE A 41 43.21 10.77 1.56
CA PHE A 41 42.62 9.44 1.75
C PHE A 41 43.26 8.67 2.90
N LEU A 42 44.58 8.79 3.10
CA LEU A 42 45.27 8.17 4.23
C LEU A 42 44.85 8.79 5.57
N ILE A 43 44.69 10.12 5.62
CA ILE A 43 44.21 10.83 6.81
C ILE A 43 42.75 10.46 7.10
N MET A 44 41.88 10.43 6.08
CA MET A 44 40.50 9.95 6.22
C MET A 44 40.43 8.49 6.65
N PHE A 45 41.30 7.63 6.12
CA PHE A 45 41.36 6.21 6.50
C PHE A 45 41.80 6.04 7.96
N ILE A 46 42.79 6.81 8.44
CA ILE A 46 43.22 6.79 9.84
C ILE A 46 42.11 7.32 10.77
N GLN A 47 41.37 8.36 10.36
CA GLN A 47 40.22 8.88 11.10
C GLN A 47 39.05 7.87 11.14
N ILE A 48 38.82 7.12 10.06
CA ILE A 48 37.80 6.05 10.02
C ILE A 48 38.22 4.86 10.89
N GLN A 49 39.51 4.50 10.91
CA GLN A 49 40.03 3.44 11.77
C GLN A 49 40.03 3.82 13.26
N SER A 50 40.21 5.10 13.63
CA SER A 50 40.06 5.52 15.03
C SER A 50 38.60 5.50 15.49
N VAL A 51 37.65 5.77 14.58
CA VAL A 51 36.20 5.64 14.85
C VAL A 51 35.79 4.16 14.94
N LEU A 52 36.27 3.31 14.04
CA LEU A 52 35.97 1.86 14.06
C LEU A 52 36.65 1.13 15.22
N GLY A 53 37.86 1.55 15.63
CA GLY A 53 38.53 1.06 16.82
C GLY A 53 37.76 1.32 18.11
N SER A 54 36.95 2.39 18.15
CA SER A 54 36.05 2.72 19.27
C SER A 54 34.85 1.77 19.37
N PHE A 55 34.52 1.03 18.30
CA PHE A 55 33.45 0.02 18.29
C PHE A 55 33.93 -1.39 18.63
N SER A 56 35.24 -1.63 18.72
CA SER A 56 35.81 -2.95 19.09
C SER A 56 35.60 -3.33 20.56
N PHE A 57 35.07 -2.43 21.40
CA PHE A 57 34.63 -2.70 22.77
C PHE A 57 33.31 -3.50 22.86
N LEU A 58 32.53 -3.60 21.77
CA LEU A 58 31.20 -4.23 21.80
C LEU A 58 31.18 -5.75 21.58
N GLN A 59 32.33 -6.43 21.56
CA GLN A 59 32.39 -7.88 21.29
C GLN A 59 32.92 -8.74 22.46
N GLY A 60 32.82 -8.26 23.70
CA GLY A 60 33.36 -8.99 24.86
C GLY A 60 32.50 -8.99 26.12
N ARG A 61 31.50 -9.89 26.15
CA ARG A 61 30.81 -10.49 27.33
C ARG A 61 29.74 -9.69 28.08
N ASP A 62 28.66 -10.42 28.37
CA ASP A 62 27.67 -10.24 29.43
C ASP A 62 28.18 -9.52 30.68
N THR A 63 27.55 -8.41 31.08
CA THR A 63 26.91 -8.23 32.41
C THR A 63 26.40 -6.77 32.63
N SER A 64 25.09 -6.67 32.91
CA SER A 64 24.32 -5.61 33.58
C SER A 64 24.32 -4.15 33.06
N LEU A 65 23.14 -3.75 32.54
CA LEU A 65 22.70 -2.38 32.16
C LEU A 65 22.88 -1.28 33.22
N ILE A 66 23.13 -1.62 34.49
CA ILE A 66 23.24 -0.64 35.58
C ILE A 66 24.59 0.10 35.52
N THR A 67 25.63 -0.53 34.99
CA THR A 67 26.96 0.09 34.88
C THR A 67 27.07 1.06 33.69
N GLU A 68 26.28 0.86 32.64
CA GLU A 68 26.27 1.72 31.44
C GLU A 68 25.54 3.05 31.66
N ILE A 69 24.44 3.06 32.43
CA ILE A 69 23.71 4.29 32.76
C ILE A 69 24.59 5.26 33.58
N GLY A 70 25.46 4.72 34.44
CA GLY A 70 26.44 5.51 35.20
C GLY A 70 27.51 6.15 34.30
N GLN A 71 27.96 5.46 33.26
CA GLN A 71 29.01 5.95 32.35
C GLN A 71 28.47 6.93 31.29
N ILE A 72 27.21 6.78 30.87
CA ILE A 72 26.54 7.73 29.97
C ILE A 72 26.31 9.07 30.69
N LYS A 73 25.89 9.02 31.97
CA LYS A 73 25.74 10.22 32.80
C LYS A 73 27.07 10.96 33.00
N ASP A 74 28.16 10.22 33.22
CA ASP A 74 29.50 10.79 33.39
C ASP A 74 30.09 11.34 32.08
N SER A 75 29.71 10.79 30.94
CA SER A 75 30.13 11.25 29.60
C SER A 75 29.33 12.47 29.14
N TYR A 76 28.05 12.55 29.49
CA TYR A 76 27.17 13.71 29.26
C TYR A 76 27.63 14.93 30.07
N LEU A 77 28.02 14.73 31.34
CA LEU A 77 28.56 15.78 32.20
C LEU A 77 29.95 16.29 31.76
N LYS A 78 30.76 15.45 31.09
CA LYS A 78 32.09 15.83 30.59
C LYS A 78 32.07 16.60 29.26
N LEU A 79 30.94 16.62 28.55
CA LEU A 79 30.76 17.33 27.28
C LEU A 79 30.12 18.72 27.41
N GLY A 80 30.04 19.24 28.63
CA GLY A 80 29.78 20.66 28.88
C GLY A 80 28.35 21.15 28.59
N GLU A 81 27.37 20.25 28.58
CA GLU A 81 25.93 20.55 28.50
C GLU A 81 25.45 21.37 27.28
N ASP A 82 26.28 21.59 26.24
CA ASP A 82 25.88 22.33 25.04
C ASP A 82 25.85 21.45 23.77
N LEU A 83 24.64 21.08 23.37
CA LEU A 83 24.36 20.28 22.18
C LEU A 83 24.78 20.94 20.86
N ASN A 84 24.96 22.27 20.82
CA ASN A 84 25.40 22.94 19.60
C ASN A 84 26.89 22.69 19.30
N ALA A 85 27.71 22.47 20.33
CA ALA A 85 29.12 22.13 20.16
C ALA A 85 29.31 20.76 19.48
N VAL A 86 28.41 19.81 19.75
CA VAL A 86 28.40 18.47 19.12
C VAL A 86 27.96 18.56 17.65
N ARG A 87 26.99 19.41 17.33
CA ARG A 87 26.51 19.62 15.96
C ARG A 87 27.56 20.28 15.07
N ASP A 88 28.34 21.21 15.62
CA ASP A 88 29.47 21.83 14.93
C ASP A 88 30.58 20.85 14.61
N PHE A 89 30.91 19.97 15.56
CA PHE A 89 31.91 18.93 15.36
C PHE A 89 31.52 17.98 14.21
N LEU A 90 30.22 17.68 14.08
CA LEU A 90 29.66 16.88 13.00
C LEU A 90 29.37 17.67 11.71
N ARG A 91 29.72 18.96 11.66
CA ARG A 91 29.46 19.88 10.54
C ARG A 91 28.00 19.90 10.07
N MET A 92 27.07 19.70 11.00
CA MET A 92 25.65 19.89 10.76
C MET A 92 25.29 21.38 10.95
N PRO A 93 24.26 21.91 10.27
CA PRO A 93 23.82 23.28 10.50
C PRO A 93 23.45 23.48 11.97
N ARG A 94 23.97 24.54 12.59
CA ARG A 94 23.46 25.04 13.88
C ARG A 94 22.02 25.46 13.68
N VAL A 95 21.12 24.95 14.49
CA VAL A 95 19.72 25.39 14.49
C VAL A 95 19.46 26.04 15.84
N SER A 96 19.19 27.34 15.82
CA SER A 96 18.59 28.03 16.95
C SER A 96 17.13 27.60 17.02
N TYR A 97 16.80 26.63 17.86
CA TYR A 97 15.41 26.31 18.14
C TYR A 97 14.78 27.49 18.89
N VAL A 98 13.81 28.17 18.26
CA VAL A 98 12.94 29.15 18.93
C VAL A 98 11.55 28.51 19.06
N GLY A 99 11.43 27.58 20.01
CA GLY A 99 10.12 27.09 20.49
C GLY A 99 9.34 26.13 19.59
N PHE A 100 8.33 25.51 20.20
CA PHE A 100 7.47 24.42 19.68
C PHE A 100 6.19 24.94 19.00
N THR A 101 6.29 25.75 17.95
CA THR A 101 5.06 26.24 17.27
C THR A 101 4.91 25.93 15.78
N ASP A 102 5.85 25.21 15.16
CA ASP A 102 5.68 24.79 13.76
C ASP A 102 5.80 23.26 13.60
N ILE A 103 4.93 22.52 14.30
CA ILE A 103 4.65 21.13 13.95
C ILE A 103 3.29 21.14 13.26
N GLU A 104 3.30 21.08 11.92
CA GLU A 104 2.12 20.76 11.13
C GLU A 104 1.62 19.36 11.52
N ASN A 105 0.29 19.22 11.59
CA ASN A 105 -0.41 18.00 11.96
C ASN A 105 0.09 16.79 11.14
N GLU A 106 0.59 15.77 11.84
CA GLU A 106 0.93 14.48 11.25
C GLU A 106 -0.34 13.70 10.88
N GLU A 107 -0.77 13.80 9.62
CA GLU A 107 -1.54 12.74 8.97
C GLU A 107 -0.90 12.20 7.68
N GLU A 108 0.23 12.73 7.23
CA GLU A 108 0.95 12.20 6.08
C GLU A 108 2.47 12.22 6.30
N ASN A 109 3.02 11.14 6.85
CA ASN A 109 4.37 10.65 6.50
C ASN A 109 4.68 9.33 7.22
N LYS A 110 4.37 8.20 6.57
CA LYS A 110 5.04 6.93 6.86
C LYS A 110 6.35 6.90 6.09
N ASP A 111 7.42 7.44 6.68
CA ASP A 111 8.78 7.17 6.18
C ASP A 111 9.71 6.60 7.27
N LYS A 112 10.11 5.36 6.97
CA LYS A 112 11.33 4.58 7.22
C LYS A 112 12.37 5.06 8.26
N ASN A 113 12.87 4.07 9.01
CA ASN A 113 14.03 4.04 9.92
C ASN A 113 13.83 4.50 11.37
N THR A 114 12.86 3.92 12.06
CA THR A 114 12.90 3.82 13.52
C THR A 114 12.84 2.35 13.93
N ASN A 115 13.81 1.89 14.72
CA ASN A 115 13.76 0.56 15.34
C ASN A 115 12.49 0.50 16.19
N ASP A 116 11.51 -0.30 15.80
CA ASP A 116 10.18 -0.31 16.42
C ASP A 116 10.22 -0.57 17.93
N VAL A 117 11.17 -1.39 18.39
CA VAL A 117 11.37 -1.65 19.82
C VAL A 117 11.96 -0.44 20.53
N GLN A 118 12.91 0.25 19.90
CA GLN A 118 13.52 1.46 20.45
C GLN A 118 12.53 2.63 20.46
N LEU A 119 11.72 2.76 19.41
CA LEU A 119 10.62 3.73 19.33
C LEU A 119 9.55 3.41 20.36
N ALA A 120 9.19 2.13 20.54
CA ALA A 120 8.27 1.70 21.59
C ALA A 120 8.84 1.97 22.98
N LEU A 121 10.14 1.76 23.21
CA LEU A 121 10.79 2.05 24.49
C LEU A 121 10.85 3.55 24.78
N PHE A 122 11.19 4.37 23.78
CA PHE A 122 11.16 5.83 23.90
C PHE A 122 9.73 6.33 24.14
N LYS A 123 8.75 5.85 23.37
CA LYS A 123 7.33 6.14 23.60
C LYS A 123 6.86 5.67 24.97
N TYR A 124 7.36 4.55 25.49
CA TYR A 124 7.01 4.05 26.81
C TYR A 124 7.65 4.86 27.95
N ILE A 125 8.92 5.28 27.79
CA ILE A 125 9.60 6.15 28.75
C ILE A 125 8.98 7.56 28.75
N GLU A 126 8.65 8.09 27.57
CA GLU A 126 7.91 9.34 27.38
C GLU A 126 6.52 9.22 27.99
N HIS A 127 5.80 8.13 27.72
CA HIS A 127 4.51 7.83 28.36
C HIS A 127 4.61 7.77 29.89
N ILE A 128 5.66 7.17 30.48
CA ILE A 128 5.86 7.17 31.94
C ILE A 128 6.16 8.58 32.46
N ALA A 129 7.04 9.33 31.78
CA ALA A 129 7.42 10.68 32.19
C ALA A 129 6.24 11.65 32.10
N ASP A 130 5.43 11.53 31.04
CA ASP A 130 4.21 12.29 30.85
C ASP A 130 3.12 11.81 31.82
N SER A 131 2.99 10.52 32.10
CA SER A 131 1.96 9.99 33.00
C SER A 131 2.03 10.58 34.41
N ASP A 132 3.22 10.76 34.99
CA ASP A 132 3.38 11.39 36.32
C ASP A 132 3.07 12.90 36.27
N ALA A 133 3.49 13.60 35.22
CA ALA A 133 3.22 15.02 35.03
C ALA A 133 1.73 15.30 34.73
N GLU A 134 1.11 14.45 33.91
CA GLU A 134 -0.30 14.44 33.58
C GLU A 134 -1.14 14.12 34.81
N ALA A 135 -0.76 13.12 35.61
CA ALA A 135 -1.45 12.81 36.87
C ALA A 135 -1.42 13.99 37.85
N ALA A 136 -0.27 14.64 38.02
CA ALA A 136 -0.15 15.84 38.85
C ALA A 136 -1.00 17.01 38.31
N LYS A 137 -1.05 17.17 36.98
CA LYS A 137 -1.85 18.18 36.28
C LYS A 137 -3.35 17.92 36.39
N VAL A 138 -3.80 16.67 36.28
CA VAL A 138 -5.20 16.23 36.52
C VAL A 138 -5.62 16.60 37.94
N VAL A 139 -4.80 16.26 38.95
CA VAL A 139 -5.10 16.57 40.36
C VAL A 139 -5.20 18.08 40.59
N LYS A 140 -4.23 18.86 40.10
CA LYS A 140 -4.24 20.33 40.21
C LYS A 140 -5.50 20.93 39.58
N ASN A 141 -5.81 20.54 38.35
CA ASN A 141 -6.92 21.10 37.58
C ASN A 141 -8.29 20.66 38.14
N LYS A 142 -8.40 19.42 38.65
CA LYS A 142 -9.60 18.95 39.34
C LYS A 142 -9.88 19.78 40.60
N ASN A 143 -8.85 20.11 41.38
CA ASN A 143 -9.00 20.97 42.55
C ASN A 143 -9.47 22.40 42.19
N LEU A 144 -9.00 22.95 41.07
CA LEU A 144 -9.47 24.25 40.57
C LEU A 144 -10.95 24.22 40.19
N ILE A 145 -11.41 23.18 39.47
CA ILE A 145 -12.83 23.07 39.10
C ILE A 145 -13.72 22.88 40.34
N ASN A 146 -13.31 22.04 41.30
CA ASN A 146 -14.06 21.86 42.55
C ASN A 146 -14.17 23.17 43.34
N SER A 147 -13.06 23.90 43.47
CA SER A 147 -13.04 25.21 44.15
C SER A 147 -13.97 26.21 43.47
N LEU A 148 -14.10 26.15 42.14
CA LEU A 148 -15.03 26.97 41.37
C LEU A 148 -16.49 26.57 41.59
N ALA A 149 -16.79 25.27 41.60
CA ALA A 149 -18.14 24.77 41.87
C ALA A 149 -18.63 25.14 43.28
N ASP A 150 -17.73 25.13 44.26
CA ASP A 150 -18.04 25.44 45.67
C ASP A 150 -17.97 26.94 46.02
N SER A 151 -17.52 27.78 45.08
CA SER A 151 -17.34 29.23 45.32
C SER A 151 -18.67 29.96 45.43
N LYS A 152 -18.95 30.54 46.60
CA LYS A 152 -20.13 31.38 46.83
C LYS A 152 -20.15 32.64 45.96
N ASP A 153 -19.01 33.30 45.79
CA ASP A 153 -18.89 34.49 44.94
C ASP A 153 -19.21 34.15 43.47
N PHE A 154 -18.72 33.01 42.98
CA PHE A 154 -19.04 32.58 41.63
C PHE A 154 -20.52 32.21 41.47
N ALA A 155 -21.10 31.50 42.44
CA ALA A 155 -22.52 31.16 42.43
C ALA A 155 -23.43 32.40 42.48
N GLU A 156 -23.09 33.41 43.29
CA GLU A 156 -23.81 34.68 43.35
C GLU A 156 -23.69 35.47 42.03
N PHE A 157 -22.49 35.51 41.44
CA PHE A 157 -22.25 36.09 40.12
C PHE A 157 -23.11 35.41 39.03
N LEU A 158 -23.10 34.07 38.99
CA LEU A 158 -23.93 33.31 38.04
C LEU A 158 -25.42 33.60 38.23
N LYS A 159 -25.89 33.63 39.48
CA LYS A 159 -27.29 33.94 39.80
C LYS A 159 -27.67 35.36 39.36
N ALA A 160 -26.81 36.36 39.61
CA ALA A 160 -27.01 37.72 39.13
C ALA A 160 -27.01 37.79 37.59
N ALA A 161 -26.25 36.90 36.94
CA ALA A 161 -26.26 36.73 35.50
C ALA A 161 -27.44 35.88 34.98
N GLY A 162 -28.32 35.34 35.81
CA GLY A 162 -29.40 34.44 35.34
C GLY A 162 -28.90 33.07 34.86
N LEU A 163 -27.80 32.60 35.45
CA LEU A 163 -27.13 31.35 35.15
C LEU A 163 -27.05 30.49 36.41
N SER A 164 -26.85 29.19 36.22
CA SER A 164 -26.69 28.23 37.32
C SER A 164 -25.73 27.11 36.93
N ILE A 165 -25.10 26.50 37.93
CA ILE A 165 -24.36 25.26 37.74
C ILE A 165 -25.38 24.11 37.77
N SER A 166 -25.47 23.35 36.68
CA SER A 166 -26.51 22.32 36.53
C SER A 166 -25.99 20.91 36.74
N LYS A 167 -24.72 20.66 36.42
CA LYS A 167 -24.14 19.32 36.47
C LYS A 167 -22.64 19.37 36.72
N VAL A 168 -22.23 18.62 37.74
CA VAL A 168 -20.84 18.28 38.01
C VAL A 168 -20.77 16.76 37.98
N LEU A 169 -20.07 16.20 36.99
CA LEU A 169 -19.92 14.75 36.86
C LEU A 169 -18.45 14.36 36.82
N GLU A 170 -18.15 13.28 37.52
CA GLU A 170 -16.97 12.47 37.29
C GLU A 170 -17.42 11.23 36.52
N ASP A 171 -16.96 11.09 35.28
CA ASP A 171 -17.27 9.94 34.42
C ASP A 171 -15.98 9.25 33.95
N PRO A 172 -16.05 8.10 33.23
CA PRO A 172 -14.87 7.36 32.82
C PRO A 172 -13.87 8.17 31.98
N ASN A 173 -14.33 9.23 31.31
CA ASN A 173 -13.57 10.02 30.35
C ASN A 173 -13.06 11.35 30.94
N GLY A 174 -13.61 11.84 32.06
CA GLY A 174 -13.10 13.04 32.71
C GLY A 174 -14.02 13.70 33.74
N PHE A 175 -13.70 14.95 34.08
CA PHE A 175 -14.51 15.78 34.99
C PHE A 175 -15.20 16.90 34.21
N THR A 176 -16.52 17.03 34.35
CA THR A 176 -17.31 18.02 33.60
C THR A 176 -18.12 18.91 34.51
N LEU A 177 -18.01 20.23 34.34
CA LEU A 177 -18.80 21.27 35.01
C LEU A 177 -19.63 22.02 33.96
N ARG A 178 -20.96 21.97 34.08
CA ARG A 178 -21.89 22.66 33.17
C ARG A 178 -22.52 23.88 33.82
N ILE A 179 -22.48 24.99 33.09
CA ILE A 179 -23.18 26.23 33.39
C ILE A 179 -24.32 26.37 32.39
N ASP A 180 -25.54 26.42 32.93
CA ASP A 180 -26.77 26.49 32.17
C ASP A 180 -27.50 27.81 32.45
N SER A 181 -28.22 28.29 31.44
CA SER A 181 -29.13 29.41 31.60
C SER A 181 -30.35 29.01 32.42
N THR A 182 -30.83 29.88 33.31
CA THR A 182 -32.09 29.65 34.04
C THR A 182 -33.32 29.62 33.12
N THR A 183 -33.20 30.10 31.89
CA THR A 183 -34.24 30.02 30.85
C THR A 183 -34.14 28.76 29.99
N GLY A 184 -33.16 27.88 30.25
CA GLY A 184 -33.01 26.57 29.64
C GLY A 184 -31.89 26.49 28.58
N GLY A 185 -30.96 25.57 28.78
CA GLY A 185 -29.88 25.25 27.83
C GLY A 185 -28.48 25.47 28.40
N ASN A 186 -27.53 24.65 27.96
CA ASN A 186 -26.12 24.80 28.33
C ASN A 186 -25.47 25.88 27.49
N ILE A 187 -24.77 26.79 28.16
CA ILE A 187 -24.06 27.89 27.53
C ILE A 187 -22.54 27.73 27.59
N LEU A 188 -22.06 27.00 28.61
CA LEU A 188 -20.65 26.81 28.87
C LEU A 188 -20.44 25.48 29.58
N THR A 189 -19.50 24.70 29.06
CA THR A 189 -19.05 23.43 29.63
C THR A 189 -17.56 23.53 29.88
N PHE A 190 -17.16 23.33 31.13
CA PHE A 190 -15.78 23.05 31.49
C PHE A 190 -15.57 21.55 31.53
N TYR A 191 -14.54 21.09 30.86
CA TYR A 191 -14.20 19.68 30.80
C TYR A 191 -12.71 19.51 31.05
N LEU A 192 -12.36 18.62 31.97
CA LEU A 192 -11.00 18.17 32.24
C LEU A 192 -10.83 16.81 31.56
N SER A 193 -9.88 16.73 30.64
CA SER A 193 -9.51 15.47 30.02
C SER A 193 -8.81 14.56 31.03
N LYS A 194 -9.22 13.30 31.09
CA LYS A 194 -8.54 12.28 31.90
C LYS A 194 -7.19 11.89 31.29
N ASP A 195 -7.08 11.94 29.97
CA ASP A 195 -5.86 11.76 29.21
C ASP A 195 -5.18 13.13 29.02
N GLY A 196 -3.92 13.32 29.40
CA GLY A 196 -3.20 14.61 29.25
C GLY A 196 -3.45 15.67 30.33
N GLY A 197 -4.52 15.54 31.13
CA GLY A 197 -4.86 16.46 32.23
C GLY A 197 -5.19 17.91 31.80
N ASP A 198 -5.48 18.14 30.52
CA ASP A 198 -5.79 19.47 30.01
C ASP A 198 -7.20 19.94 30.38
N LEU A 199 -7.30 21.23 30.71
CA LEU A 199 -8.56 21.91 30.94
C LEU A 199 -9.06 22.53 29.65
N PHE A 200 -10.33 22.31 29.37
CA PHE A 200 -11.02 22.91 28.25
C PHE A 200 -12.23 23.65 28.77
N TYR A 201 -12.52 24.78 28.14
CA TYR A 201 -13.86 25.32 28.17
C TYR A 201 -14.45 25.27 26.76
N LYS A 202 -15.74 25.02 26.72
CA LYS A 202 -16.51 24.89 25.50
C LYS A 202 -17.79 25.70 25.63
N THR A 203 -17.98 26.64 24.73
CA THR A 203 -19.26 27.29 24.46
C THR A 203 -19.88 26.68 23.20
N LEU A 204 -21.00 27.23 22.74
CA LEU A 204 -21.68 26.79 21.51
C LEU A 204 -20.86 26.97 20.24
N TYR A 205 -20.03 28.01 20.19
CA TYR A 205 -19.27 28.42 19.01
C TYR A 205 -17.74 28.33 19.19
N LYS A 206 -17.25 27.96 20.38
CA LYS A 206 -15.83 27.92 20.69
C LYS A 206 -15.47 26.76 21.61
N LYS A 207 -14.37 26.09 21.30
CA LYS A 207 -13.70 25.13 22.19
C LYS A 207 -12.25 25.58 22.31
N ASN A 208 -11.79 25.80 23.54
CA ASN A 208 -10.44 26.28 23.81
C ASN A 208 -9.80 25.48 24.94
N THR A 209 -8.53 25.12 24.77
CA THR A 209 -7.67 24.66 25.87
C THR A 209 -7.25 25.87 26.70
N VAL A 210 -7.33 25.73 28.03
CA VAL A 210 -6.97 26.79 28.97
C VAL A 210 -5.99 26.30 30.01
N LYS A 211 -5.09 27.21 30.41
CA LYS A 211 -4.08 26.96 31.44
C LYS A 211 -4.24 28.02 32.52
N TYR A 212 -4.59 27.59 33.72
CA TYR A 212 -4.72 28.47 34.87
C TYR A 212 -3.65 28.17 35.90
N GLU A 213 -2.95 29.21 36.35
CA GLU A 213 -1.96 29.07 37.40
C GLU A 213 -2.61 28.90 38.78
N ASN A 214 -3.74 29.59 39.01
CA ASN A 214 -4.46 29.63 40.27
C ASN A 214 -5.97 29.88 40.07
N PHE A 215 -6.73 29.76 41.16
CA PHE A 215 -8.19 29.92 41.20
C PHE A 215 -8.67 31.32 40.81
N GLU A 216 -8.01 32.37 41.30
CA GLU A 216 -8.40 33.77 41.03
C GLU A 216 -8.30 34.13 39.54
N GLY A 217 -7.24 33.65 38.87
CA GLY A 217 -7.08 33.81 37.42
C GLY A 217 -8.20 33.12 36.64
N MET A 218 -8.52 31.88 37.01
CA MET A 218 -9.63 31.12 36.42
C MET A 218 -10.97 31.84 36.60
N LEU A 219 -11.26 32.32 37.82
CA LEU A 219 -12.48 33.03 38.15
C LEU A 219 -12.62 34.35 37.38
N SER A 220 -11.53 35.13 37.27
CA SER A 220 -11.52 36.39 36.55
C SER A 220 -11.81 36.22 35.06
N ASP A 221 -11.12 35.27 34.41
CA ASP A 221 -11.29 35.01 32.98
C ASP A 221 -12.68 34.45 32.67
N LEU A 222 -13.22 33.62 33.55
CA LEU A 222 -14.59 33.14 33.46
C LEU A 222 -15.63 34.24 33.58
N LYS A 223 -15.48 35.13 34.58
CA LYS A 223 -16.36 36.30 34.74
C LYS A 223 -16.31 37.19 33.49
N LYS A 224 -15.13 37.41 32.89
CA LYS A 224 -14.97 38.17 31.64
C LYS A 224 -15.67 37.48 30.46
N LEU A 225 -15.41 36.20 30.23
CA LEU A 225 -16.03 35.42 29.15
C LEU A 225 -17.55 35.43 29.25
N ILE A 226 -18.08 35.21 30.46
CA ILE A 226 -19.52 35.23 30.69
C ILE A 226 -20.07 36.64 30.49
N THR A 227 -19.37 37.70 30.88
CA THR A 227 -19.86 39.07 30.75
C THR A 227 -19.83 39.58 29.31
N SER A 228 -18.81 39.20 28.52
CA SER A 228 -18.67 39.68 27.14
C SER A 228 -19.71 39.06 26.21
N ASP A 229 -19.97 37.76 26.36
CA ASP A 229 -20.71 36.99 25.35
C ASP A 229 -22.05 36.46 25.88
N LYS A 230 -22.50 36.96 27.05
CA LYS A 230 -23.65 36.44 27.80
C LYS A 230 -24.92 36.29 26.95
N ASP A 231 -25.35 37.41 26.37
CA ASP A 231 -26.67 37.52 25.75
C ASP A 231 -26.70 36.72 24.44
N ASP A 232 -25.58 36.72 23.72
CA ASP A 232 -25.37 35.92 22.51
C ASP A 232 -25.38 34.42 22.82
N LEU A 233 -24.71 33.99 23.89
CA LEU A 233 -24.70 32.59 24.34
C LEU A 233 -26.09 32.10 24.77
N ILE A 234 -26.83 32.92 25.52
CA ILE A 234 -28.19 32.58 25.96
C ILE A 234 -29.12 32.48 24.75
N SER A 235 -29.03 33.43 23.82
CA SER A 235 -29.82 33.44 22.58
C SER A 235 -29.52 32.21 21.70
N ALA A 236 -28.24 31.88 21.53
CA ALA A 236 -27.80 30.71 20.77
C ALA A 236 -28.21 29.39 21.44
N ALA A 237 -28.12 29.28 22.77
CA ALA A 237 -28.54 28.08 23.52
C ALA A 237 -30.04 27.83 23.37
N LYS A 238 -30.85 28.89 23.46
CA LYS A 238 -32.29 28.82 23.21
C LYS A 238 -32.57 28.35 21.78
N SER A 239 -31.91 28.96 20.79
CA SER A 239 -32.06 28.60 19.38
C SER A 239 -31.67 27.15 19.10
N LEU A 240 -30.59 26.65 19.71
CA LEU A 240 -30.18 25.26 19.58
C LEU A 240 -31.19 24.28 20.19
N ASN A 241 -31.76 24.61 21.36
CA ASN A 241 -32.81 23.80 21.98
C ASN A 241 -34.09 23.81 21.12
N ASP A 242 -34.43 24.95 20.53
CA ASP A 242 -35.55 25.05 19.59
C ASP A 242 -35.31 24.18 18.35
N ILE A 243 -34.08 24.15 17.81
CA ILE A 243 -33.70 23.26 16.71
C ILE A 243 -33.85 21.79 17.11
N LYS A 244 -33.29 21.38 18.26
CA LYS A 244 -33.41 20.00 18.77
C LYS A 244 -34.88 19.59 18.94
N SER A 245 -35.69 20.47 19.53
CA SER A 245 -37.12 20.26 19.73
C SER A 245 -37.87 20.15 18.41
N LYS A 246 -37.55 21.00 17.42
CA LYS A 246 -38.11 20.91 16.06
C LYS A 246 -37.75 19.57 15.41
N ILE A 247 -36.49 19.16 15.44
CA ILE A 247 -36.05 17.86 14.87
C ILE A 247 -36.82 16.71 15.53
N ALA A 248 -36.87 16.66 16.87
CA ALA A 248 -37.58 15.60 17.59
C ALA A 248 -39.08 15.55 17.26
N LYS A 249 -39.74 16.72 17.15
CA LYS A 249 -41.14 16.82 16.73
C LYS A 249 -41.35 16.34 15.30
N THR A 250 -40.47 16.72 14.38
CA THR A 250 -40.55 16.29 12.98
C THR A 250 -40.33 14.78 12.85
N ILE A 251 -39.36 14.20 13.58
CA ILE A 251 -39.14 12.75 13.63
C ILE A 251 -40.42 12.05 14.13
N SER A 252 -41.07 12.61 15.13
CA SER A 252 -42.31 12.07 15.71
C SER A 252 -43.57 12.33 14.85
N SER A 253 -43.45 13.05 13.73
CA SER A 253 -44.59 13.37 12.86
C SER A 253 -45.10 12.12 12.14
N GLN A 254 -46.41 12.09 11.88
CA GLN A 254 -47.05 10.95 11.20
C GLN A 254 -46.48 10.70 9.79
N GLU A 255 -46.09 11.76 9.09
CA GLU A 255 -45.49 11.68 7.75
C GLU A 255 -44.13 10.99 7.78
N VAL A 256 -43.22 11.44 8.67
CA VAL A 256 -41.89 10.83 8.80
C VAL A 256 -41.99 9.41 9.31
N GLN A 257 -42.80 9.14 10.34
CA GLN A 257 -43.00 7.78 10.85
C GLN A 257 -43.54 6.82 9.77
N LYS A 258 -44.38 7.31 8.86
CA LYS A 258 -44.83 6.52 7.70
C LYS A 258 -43.69 6.22 6.73
N ILE A 259 -42.81 7.19 6.45
CA ILE A 259 -41.63 7.00 5.59
C ILE A 259 -40.68 5.99 6.22
N LEU A 260 -40.33 6.14 7.50
CA LEU A 260 -39.44 5.22 8.23
C LEU A 260 -39.95 3.78 8.18
N LYS A 261 -41.26 3.59 8.41
CA LYS A 261 -41.89 2.26 8.32
C LYS A 261 -41.92 1.71 6.89
N THR A 262 -42.16 2.55 5.90
CA THR A 262 -42.22 2.14 4.48
C THR A 262 -40.85 1.73 3.96
N LEU A 263 -39.81 2.46 4.35
CA LEU A 263 -38.44 2.25 3.92
C LEU A 263 -37.64 1.30 4.83
N GLN A 264 -38.23 0.86 5.95
CA GLN A 264 -37.57 0.03 6.98
C GLN A 264 -36.25 0.66 7.47
N ILE A 265 -36.29 1.96 7.74
CA ILE A 265 -35.17 2.76 8.23
C ILE A 265 -35.36 3.01 9.72
N GLU A 266 -34.28 2.91 10.49
CA GLU A 266 -34.24 3.23 11.91
C GLU A 266 -33.38 4.47 12.18
N LEU A 267 -33.74 5.22 13.21
CA LEU A 267 -33.09 6.46 13.61
C LEU A 267 -32.51 6.27 15.01
N ALA A 268 -31.24 6.64 15.22
CA ALA A 268 -30.58 6.53 16.52
C ALA A 268 -31.43 7.18 17.63
N PRO A 269 -31.42 6.72 18.89
CA PRO A 269 -32.31 7.27 19.91
C PRO A 269 -31.90 8.67 20.40
N ASN A 270 -30.62 9.04 20.27
CA ASN A 270 -30.07 10.28 20.81
C ASN A 270 -29.03 10.89 19.85
N PHE A 271 -28.83 12.21 19.96
CA PHE A 271 -27.70 12.87 19.31
C PHE A 271 -26.39 12.46 19.95
N VAL A 272 -25.37 12.27 19.13
CA VAL A 272 -23.97 12.15 19.54
C VAL A 272 -23.27 13.46 19.24
N GLU A 273 -22.59 14.03 20.24
CA GLU A 273 -21.88 15.30 20.09
C GLU A 273 -20.40 15.08 19.81
N LYS A 274 -19.89 15.62 18.70
CA LYS A 274 -18.48 15.56 18.32
C LYS A 274 -18.09 16.86 17.59
N ASP A 275 -16.98 17.49 18.00
CA ASP A 275 -16.39 18.66 17.32
C ASP A 275 -17.37 19.79 16.95
N LEU A 276 -18.15 20.27 17.93
CA LEU A 276 -19.18 21.32 17.76
C LEU A 276 -20.31 20.94 16.77
N LYS A 277 -20.50 19.64 16.54
CA LYS A 277 -21.59 19.08 15.76
C LYS A 277 -22.39 18.09 16.60
N LEU A 278 -23.70 18.11 16.43
CA LEU A 278 -24.63 17.13 16.99
C LEU A 278 -25.14 16.25 15.87
N THR A 279 -24.79 14.98 15.91
CA THR A 279 -25.11 14.02 14.85
C THR A 279 -26.20 13.07 15.29
N TYR A 280 -27.17 12.86 14.42
CA TYR A 280 -28.24 11.88 14.57
C TYR A 280 -28.13 10.86 13.43
N SER A 281 -27.77 9.63 13.74
CA SER A 281 -27.49 8.59 12.75
C SER A 281 -28.76 7.91 12.25
N ILE A 282 -28.74 7.50 10.98
CA ILE A 282 -29.84 6.84 10.27
C ILE A 282 -29.33 5.49 9.76
N PHE A 283 -30.06 4.41 10.05
CA PHE A 283 -29.68 3.03 9.77
C PHE A 283 -30.70 2.33 8.87
N ASN A 284 -30.23 1.40 8.04
CA ASN A 284 -31.12 0.50 7.28
C ASN A 284 -31.65 -0.66 8.16
N ARG A 285 -32.47 -1.53 7.57
CA ARG A 285 -33.09 -2.69 8.24
C ARG A 285 -32.11 -3.75 8.80
N VAL A 286 -30.83 -3.71 8.42
CA VAL A 286 -29.78 -4.62 8.91
C VAL A 286 -28.76 -3.91 9.81
N GLY A 287 -28.97 -2.62 10.11
CA GLY A 287 -28.13 -1.83 11.01
C GLY A 287 -26.96 -1.10 10.35
N ASP A 288 -26.87 -1.05 9.01
CA ASP A 288 -25.82 -0.27 8.33
C ASP A 288 -26.15 1.23 8.39
N LEU A 289 -25.14 2.07 8.65
CA LEU A 289 -25.26 3.52 8.63
C LEU A 289 -25.46 4.03 7.18
N ILE A 290 -26.60 4.67 6.89
CA ILE A 290 -26.95 5.15 5.55
C ILE A 290 -27.09 6.67 5.45
N GLY A 291 -27.18 7.38 6.57
CA GLY A 291 -27.27 8.84 6.57
C GLY A 291 -27.15 9.46 7.96
N GLU A 292 -27.03 10.78 8.01
CA GLU A 292 -26.89 11.56 9.23
C GLU A 292 -27.68 12.88 9.15
N ILE A 293 -28.26 13.29 10.28
CA ILE A 293 -28.75 14.66 10.50
C ILE A 293 -27.76 15.33 11.44
N VAL A 294 -27.06 16.34 10.94
CA VAL A 294 -26.02 17.05 11.66
C VAL A 294 -26.50 18.45 11.98
N VAL A 295 -26.38 18.87 13.25
CA VAL A 295 -26.60 20.26 13.64
C VAL A 295 -25.24 20.87 13.97
N ASP A 296 -24.83 21.86 13.18
CA ASP A 296 -23.67 22.67 13.48
C ASP A 296 -24.01 23.64 14.61
N THR A 297 -23.36 23.49 15.77
CA THR A 297 -23.71 24.30 16.95
C THR A 297 -23.15 25.72 16.89
N LYS A 298 -22.16 25.96 16.00
CA LYS A 298 -21.55 27.28 15.81
C LYS A 298 -22.42 28.14 14.92
N ASP A 299 -22.81 27.61 13.77
CA ASP A 299 -23.60 28.35 12.78
C ASP A 299 -25.11 28.17 12.96
N LEU A 300 -25.54 27.28 13.87
CA LEU A 300 -26.93 26.91 14.15
C LEU A 300 -27.67 26.40 12.91
N LYS A 301 -26.94 25.68 12.06
CA LYS A 301 -27.41 25.15 10.79
C LYS A 301 -27.68 23.66 10.89
N ILE A 302 -28.72 23.20 10.20
CA ILE A 302 -29.02 21.78 10.07
C ILE A 302 -28.50 21.32 8.72
N ILE A 303 -27.76 20.22 8.71
CA ILE A 303 -27.12 19.62 7.56
C ILE A 303 -27.62 18.19 7.45
N LEU A 304 -28.12 17.81 6.28
CA LEU A 304 -28.50 16.44 5.98
C LEU A 304 -27.39 15.81 5.13
N ILE A 305 -26.92 14.63 5.52
CA ILE A 305 -25.79 13.93 4.89
C ILE A 305 -26.24 12.51 4.50
N ASP A 306 -26.17 12.18 3.22
CA ASP A 306 -26.20 10.80 2.75
C ASP A 306 -24.79 10.20 2.86
N LYS A 307 -24.64 9.00 3.45
CA LYS A 307 -23.34 8.34 3.63
C LYS A 307 -22.93 7.46 2.46
N ASN A 308 -23.87 7.12 1.59
CA ASN A 308 -23.61 6.24 0.46
C ASN A 308 -23.21 6.99 -0.81
N ASP A 309 -23.47 8.29 -0.85
CA ASP A 309 -23.10 9.18 -1.94
C ASP A 309 -22.72 10.53 -1.31
N ASP A 310 -21.44 10.91 -1.38
CA ASP A 310 -20.89 12.17 -0.84
C ASP A 310 -21.50 13.43 -1.53
N SER A 311 -22.60 13.26 -2.29
CA SER A 311 -23.19 14.21 -3.23
C SER A 311 -24.39 15.01 -2.70
N ILE A 312 -24.91 14.72 -1.50
CA ILE A 312 -26.04 15.45 -0.91
C ILE A 312 -25.72 15.90 0.52
N THR A 313 -25.02 17.04 0.60
CA THR A 313 -24.93 17.84 1.83
C THR A 313 -25.83 19.07 1.64
N VAL A 314 -27.00 19.07 2.28
CA VAL A 314 -27.95 20.18 2.15
C VAL A 314 -28.10 20.87 3.49
N GLU A 315 -27.76 22.16 3.52
CA GLU A 315 -28.12 23.04 4.61
C GLU A 315 -29.62 23.35 4.53
N VAL A 316 -30.35 23.08 5.60
CA VAL A 316 -31.81 23.24 5.62
C VAL A 316 -32.23 24.25 6.69
N THR A 317 -33.06 25.20 6.27
CA THR A 317 -33.65 26.21 7.15
C THR A 317 -34.92 25.71 7.83
N ASP A 318 -35.65 24.79 7.20
CA ASP A 318 -36.82 24.12 7.75
C ASP A 318 -36.73 22.60 7.60
N ILE A 319 -36.41 21.94 8.72
CA ILE A 319 -36.30 20.47 8.77
C ILE A 319 -37.64 19.77 8.53
N ALA A 320 -38.77 20.44 8.81
CA ALA A 320 -40.09 19.83 8.64
C ALA A 320 -40.40 19.52 7.17
N THR A 321 -39.97 20.39 6.27
CA THR A 321 -40.18 20.25 4.83
C THR A 321 -39.06 19.46 4.14
N ALA A 322 -37.84 19.50 4.68
CA ALA A 322 -36.69 18.85 4.06
C ALA A 322 -36.50 17.36 4.41
N MET A 323 -36.91 16.93 5.61
CA MET A 323 -36.59 15.59 6.09
C MET A 323 -37.30 14.47 5.31
N GLY A 324 -38.57 14.65 4.94
CA GLY A 324 -39.31 13.65 4.15
C GLY A 324 -38.66 13.36 2.79
N PRO A 325 -38.40 14.38 1.95
CA PRO A 325 -37.70 14.22 0.68
C PRO A 325 -36.29 13.64 0.82
N PHE A 326 -35.55 14.00 1.88
CA PHE A 326 -34.22 13.46 2.15
C PHE A 326 -34.28 11.97 2.48
N LEU A 327 -35.11 11.57 3.46
CA LEU A 327 -35.28 10.16 3.82
C LEU A 327 -35.76 9.32 2.63
N GLY A 328 -36.62 9.89 1.77
CA GLY A 328 -37.09 9.24 0.54
C GLY A 328 -36.02 9.00 -0.53
N LYS A 329 -34.87 9.68 -0.45
CA LYS A 329 -33.75 9.51 -1.39
C LYS A 329 -32.65 8.58 -0.90
N LEU A 330 -32.62 8.28 0.40
CA LEU A 330 -31.59 7.43 0.99
C LEU A 330 -31.62 6.03 0.34
N ASP A 331 -30.44 5.54 -0.04
CA ASP A 331 -30.32 4.18 -0.55
C ASP A 331 -30.43 3.16 0.61
N THR A 332 -31.59 2.53 0.72
CA THR A 332 -31.90 1.54 1.75
C THR A 332 -31.41 0.13 1.42
N LYS A 333 -30.86 -0.09 0.22
CA LYS A 333 -30.36 -1.40 -0.19
C LYS A 333 -29.21 -1.83 0.72
N THR A 334 -29.25 -3.09 1.11
CA THR A 334 -28.15 -3.76 1.81
C THR A 334 -26.92 -3.84 0.92
N PHE A 335 -25.74 -3.99 1.51
CA PHE A 335 -24.49 -4.24 0.77
C PHE A 335 -24.61 -5.38 -0.25
N VAL A 336 -25.32 -6.44 0.12
CA VAL A 336 -25.60 -7.61 -0.72
C VAL A 336 -26.46 -7.24 -1.94
N GLU A 337 -27.54 -6.49 -1.73
CA GLU A 337 -28.43 -6.04 -2.82
C GLU A 337 -27.71 -5.09 -3.79
N LYS A 338 -26.79 -4.26 -3.28
CA LYS A 338 -25.94 -3.41 -4.12
C LYS A 338 -24.98 -4.24 -4.96
N LYS A 339 -24.27 -5.21 -4.36
CA LYS A 339 -23.41 -6.15 -5.10
C LYS A 339 -24.16 -6.92 -6.18
N ALA A 340 -25.38 -7.37 -5.88
CA ALA A 340 -26.22 -8.04 -6.87
C ALA A 340 -26.59 -7.08 -8.03
N LEU A 341 -26.93 -5.82 -7.74
CA LEU A 341 -27.25 -4.82 -8.77
C LEU A 341 -26.04 -4.46 -9.64
N GLU A 342 -24.87 -4.29 -9.03
CA GLU A 342 -23.59 -4.09 -9.73
C GLU A 342 -23.27 -5.27 -10.66
N ALA A 343 -23.38 -6.50 -10.16
CA ALA A 343 -23.16 -7.70 -10.95
C ALA A 343 -24.15 -7.81 -12.13
N VAL A 344 -25.44 -7.47 -11.92
CA VAL A 344 -26.44 -7.42 -13.01
C VAL A 344 -26.07 -6.36 -14.05
N THR A 345 -25.62 -5.19 -13.60
CA THR A 345 -25.28 -4.06 -14.49
C THR A 345 -24.05 -4.39 -15.32
N GLY A 346 -22.98 -4.87 -14.67
CA GLY A 346 -21.75 -5.30 -15.36
C GLY A 346 -22.00 -6.43 -16.36
N LEU A 347 -22.90 -7.37 -16.04
CA LEU A 347 -23.26 -8.44 -16.97
C LEU A 347 -24.01 -7.90 -18.20
N LYS A 348 -24.96 -6.97 -18.02
CA LYS A 348 -25.69 -6.34 -19.15
C LYS A 348 -24.75 -5.54 -20.06
N GLU A 349 -23.83 -4.78 -19.48
CA GLU A 349 -22.82 -4.04 -20.23
C GLU A 349 -21.91 -4.99 -21.03
N THR A 350 -21.44 -6.06 -20.38
CA THR A 350 -20.61 -7.10 -21.03
C THR A 350 -21.35 -7.77 -22.19
N ILE A 351 -22.61 -8.16 -22.01
CA ILE A 351 -23.44 -8.78 -23.05
C ILE A 351 -23.64 -7.84 -24.25
N SER A 352 -23.70 -6.53 -23.98
CA SER A 352 -23.87 -5.50 -25.00
C SER A 352 -22.57 -5.11 -25.71
N ASP A 353 -21.41 -5.50 -25.16
CA ASP A 353 -20.09 -5.13 -25.68
C ASP A 353 -19.80 -5.77 -27.05
N LYS A 354 -19.17 -4.99 -27.93
CA LYS A 354 -18.86 -5.44 -29.30
C LYS A 354 -17.79 -6.51 -29.35
N GLY A 355 -16.75 -6.42 -28.51
CA GLY A 355 -15.68 -7.41 -28.42
C GLY A 355 -16.19 -8.72 -27.85
N PHE A 356 -17.06 -8.67 -26.83
CA PHE A 356 -17.70 -9.85 -26.28
C PHE A 356 -18.64 -10.54 -27.28
N LYS A 357 -19.45 -9.78 -28.02
CA LYS A 357 -20.30 -10.33 -29.09
C LYS A 357 -19.49 -10.98 -30.22
N LEU A 358 -18.33 -10.39 -30.58
CA LEU A 358 -17.43 -10.97 -31.56
C LEU A 358 -16.84 -12.31 -31.05
N LEU A 359 -16.36 -12.32 -29.80
CA LEU A 359 -15.84 -13.53 -29.15
C LEU A 359 -16.86 -14.67 -29.13
N LEU A 360 -18.12 -14.39 -28.79
CA LEU A 360 -19.20 -15.38 -28.84
C LEU A 360 -19.42 -15.89 -30.27
N SER A 361 -19.46 -15.00 -31.26
CA SER A 361 -19.66 -15.37 -32.66
C SER A 361 -18.54 -16.26 -33.21
N GLU A 362 -17.28 -15.97 -32.88
CA GLU A 362 -16.10 -16.78 -33.25
C GLU A 362 -16.17 -18.17 -32.62
N ALA A 363 -16.62 -18.25 -31.36
CA ALA A 363 -16.82 -19.53 -30.67
C ALA A 363 -18.05 -20.31 -31.18
N GLY A 364 -18.85 -19.76 -32.10
CA GLY A 364 -20.09 -20.37 -32.58
C GLY A 364 -21.24 -20.32 -31.57
N LEU A 365 -21.17 -19.37 -30.63
CA LEU A 365 -22.05 -19.22 -29.48
C LEU A 365 -22.92 -17.96 -29.58
N THR A 366 -24.01 -17.97 -28.83
CA THR A 366 -24.89 -16.83 -28.57
C THR A 366 -25.24 -16.80 -27.08
N ILE A 367 -25.64 -15.63 -26.57
CA ILE A 367 -26.13 -15.47 -25.20
C ILE A 367 -27.51 -14.82 -25.24
N SER A 368 -28.40 -15.21 -24.33
CA SER A 368 -29.74 -14.63 -24.22
C SER A 368 -29.69 -13.13 -23.89
N GLU A 369 -30.24 -12.28 -24.76
CA GLU A 369 -30.36 -10.83 -24.49
C GLU A 369 -31.42 -10.53 -23.42
N ASN A 370 -32.44 -11.39 -23.31
CA ASN A 370 -33.47 -11.32 -22.27
C ASN A 370 -33.24 -12.46 -21.25
N PRO A 371 -32.77 -12.17 -20.03
CA PRO A 371 -32.55 -13.20 -19.02
C PRO A 371 -33.87 -13.76 -18.49
N ARG A 372 -33.82 -15.02 -18.04
CA ARG A 372 -34.89 -15.59 -17.21
C ARG A 372 -34.63 -15.24 -15.75
N GLU A 373 -35.67 -15.10 -14.94
CA GLU A 373 -35.55 -14.64 -13.55
C GLU A 373 -36.51 -15.38 -12.63
N ASP A 374 -36.05 -15.76 -11.43
CA ASP A 374 -36.89 -16.26 -10.34
C ASP A 374 -36.70 -15.41 -9.06
N LYS A 375 -37.26 -15.85 -7.92
CA LYS A 375 -37.17 -15.10 -6.66
C LYS A 375 -35.74 -14.94 -6.14
N ALA A 376 -34.86 -15.89 -6.40
CA ALA A 376 -33.49 -15.93 -5.88
C ALA A 376 -32.43 -15.62 -6.95
N ARG A 377 -32.71 -15.83 -8.24
CA ARG A 377 -31.69 -15.89 -9.30
C ARG A 377 -32.09 -15.21 -10.61
N ILE A 378 -31.08 -14.80 -11.36
CA ILE A 378 -31.18 -14.34 -12.76
C ILE A 378 -30.31 -15.25 -13.64
N TYR A 379 -30.84 -15.65 -14.78
CA TYR A 379 -30.26 -16.68 -15.67
C TYR A 379 -30.03 -16.12 -17.07
N TYR A 380 -28.80 -16.23 -17.56
CA TYR A 380 -28.43 -15.91 -18.95
C TYR A 380 -27.96 -17.17 -19.65
N ASP A 381 -28.69 -17.61 -20.68
CA ASP A 381 -28.44 -18.88 -21.35
C ASP A 381 -27.41 -18.69 -22.48
N LEU A 382 -26.32 -19.43 -22.40
CA LEU A 382 -25.31 -19.56 -23.44
C LEU A 382 -25.70 -20.72 -24.36
N SER A 383 -25.88 -20.44 -25.64
CA SER A 383 -26.38 -21.41 -26.63
C SER A 383 -25.48 -21.49 -27.85
N TYR A 384 -25.53 -22.61 -28.57
CA TYR A 384 -25.03 -22.66 -29.94
C TYR A 384 -25.93 -21.82 -30.88
N LYS A 385 -25.42 -21.51 -32.08
CA LYS A 385 -26.20 -20.81 -33.12
C LYS A 385 -27.50 -21.53 -33.53
N ASP A 386 -27.61 -22.83 -33.27
CA ASP A 386 -28.82 -23.63 -33.53
C ASP A 386 -29.86 -23.58 -32.38
N GLY A 387 -29.57 -22.84 -31.31
CA GLY A 387 -30.46 -22.64 -30.16
C GLY A 387 -30.31 -23.66 -29.03
N LYS A 388 -29.40 -24.64 -29.14
CA LYS A 388 -29.14 -25.59 -28.05
C LYS A 388 -28.37 -24.90 -26.91
N VAL A 389 -28.96 -24.87 -25.71
CA VAL A 389 -28.33 -24.34 -24.50
C VAL A 389 -27.17 -25.25 -24.06
N ILE A 390 -26.01 -24.66 -23.83
CA ILE A 390 -24.77 -25.32 -23.45
C ILE A 390 -24.52 -25.14 -21.96
N SER A 391 -24.79 -23.93 -21.46
CA SER A 391 -24.56 -23.55 -20.08
C SER A 391 -25.36 -22.29 -19.76
N THR A 392 -25.59 -22.01 -18.48
CA THR A 392 -26.33 -20.85 -18.02
C THR A 392 -25.49 -20.09 -17.01
N ILE A 393 -25.35 -18.78 -17.21
CA ILE A 393 -24.78 -17.88 -16.20
C ILE A 393 -25.89 -17.56 -15.20
N VAL A 394 -25.66 -17.87 -13.92
CA VAL A 394 -26.60 -17.69 -12.81
C VAL A 394 -26.08 -16.63 -11.88
N LEU A 395 -26.84 -15.56 -11.70
CA LEU A 395 -26.58 -14.56 -10.67
C LEU A 395 -27.47 -14.82 -9.46
N GLU A 396 -26.86 -15.04 -8.31
CA GLU A 396 -27.53 -15.21 -7.03
C GLU A 396 -27.83 -13.83 -6.43
N LYS A 397 -29.11 -13.45 -6.34
CA LYS A 397 -29.53 -12.13 -5.85
C LYS A 397 -29.16 -11.90 -4.38
N ALA A 398 -29.09 -12.96 -3.60
CA ALA A 398 -28.81 -12.93 -2.17
C ALA A 398 -27.30 -12.84 -1.84
N THR A 399 -26.41 -12.94 -2.82
CA THR A 399 -24.96 -12.86 -2.58
C THR A 399 -24.23 -12.00 -3.61
N GLY A 400 -24.88 -11.66 -4.74
CA GLY A 400 -24.26 -11.07 -5.91
C GLY A 400 -23.30 -12.01 -6.62
N THR A 401 -23.24 -13.29 -6.23
CA THR A 401 -22.34 -14.28 -6.84
C THR A 401 -22.83 -14.62 -8.23
N VAL A 402 -21.90 -14.63 -9.19
CA VAL A 402 -22.16 -15.06 -10.56
C VAL A 402 -21.52 -16.43 -10.76
N ASN A 403 -22.33 -17.41 -11.13
CA ASN A 403 -21.93 -18.80 -11.36
C ASN A 403 -22.20 -19.18 -12.81
N ILE A 404 -21.53 -20.22 -13.29
CA ILE A 404 -21.82 -20.94 -14.52
C ILE A 404 -22.39 -22.30 -14.09
N VAL A 405 -23.57 -22.66 -14.60
CA VAL A 405 -24.19 -23.97 -14.37
C VAL A 405 -24.41 -24.70 -15.67
N LYS A 406 -24.46 -26.03 -15.61
CA LYS A 406 -24.91 -26.84 -16.73
C LYS A 406 -26.42 -26.63 -16.98
N PRO A 407 -26.93 -26.96 -18.18
CA PRO A 407 -28.34 -26.77 -18.52
C PRO A 407 -29.31 -27.56 -17.62
N ASP A 408 -28.83 -28.62 -16.97
CA ASP A 408 -29.58 -29.42 -15.98
C ASP A 408 -29.52 -28.87 -14.55
N GLY A 409 -28.83 -27.75 -14.33
CA GLY A 409 -28.65 -27.09 -13.04
C GLY A 409 -27.57 -27.72 -12.14
N THR A 410 -26.81 -28.70 -12.63
CA THR A 410 -25.73 -29.35 -11.86
C THR A 410 -24.38 -28.65 -12.04
N ASN A 411 -23.47 -28.87 -11.07
CA ASN A 411 -22.10 -28.35 -11.04
C ASN A 411 -21.97 -26.82 -11.20
N PRO A 412 -22.47 -26.01 -10.25
CA PRO A 412 -22.21 -24.58 -10.25
C PRO A 412 -20.72 -24.30 -10.06
N GLU A 413 -20.08 -23.68 -11.05
CA GLU A 413 -18.73 -23.14 -10.96
C GLU A 413 -18.83 -21.62 -10.84
N ASN A 414 -18.13 -21.03 -9.87
CA ASN A 414 -18.13 -19.58 -9.74
C ASN A 414 -17.42 -18.94 -10.96
N LEU A 415 -18.08 -18.01 -11.64
CA LEU A 415 -17.57 -17.38 -12.86
C LEU A 415 -16.23 -16.65 -12.63
N LEU A 416 -16.03 -16.07 -11.44
CA LEU A 416 -14.78 -15.40 -11.09
C LEU A 416 -13.64 -16.39 -10.76
N LEU A 417 -13.98 -17.66 -10.52
CA LEU A 417 -13.04 -18.76 -10.26
C LEU A 417 -12.95 -19.74 -11.43
N PHE A 418 -13.71 -19.48 -12.51
CA PHE A 418 -13.77 -20.33 -13.68
C PHE A 418 -12.47 -20.21 -14.49
N ASP A 419 -11.75 -21.32 -14.64
CA ASP A 419 -10.54 -21.40 -15.45
C ASP A 419 -10.79 -22.32 -16.67
N PRO A 420 -11.02 -21.74 -17.86
CA PRO A 420 -11.26 -22.51 -19.09
C PRO A 420 -10.02 -23.26 -19.58
N GLU A 421 -8.82 -22.94 -19.08
CA GLU A 421 -7.60 -23.66 -19.41
C GLU A 421 -7.42 -24.96 -18.62
N VAL A 422 -8.32 -25.25 -17.66
CA VAL A 422 -8.45 -26.60 -17.09
C VAL A 422 -9.21 -27.52 -18.06
N LYS A 423 -8.77 -27.55 -19.32
CA LYS A 423 -8.47 -28.88 -19.88
C LYS A 423 -7.44 -29.47 -18.93
N LYS A 424 -7.47 -30.77 -18.69
CA LYS A 424 -6.27 -31.50 -18.22
C LYS A 424 -5.13 -31.29 -19.26
N LYS A 425 -4.56 -30.08 -19.38
CA LYS A 425 -3.19 -29.84 -19.82
C LYS A 425 -2.41 -30.63 -18.79
N ILE A 426 -1.97 -31.82 -19.20
CA ILE A 426 -1.16 -32.79 -18.46
C ILE A 426 -0.95 -32.27 -17.05
N SER A 427 -1.86 -32.62 -16.13
CA SER A 427 -1.71 -32.26 -14.72
C SER A 427 -0.25 -32.56 -14.43
N LEU A 428 0.52 -31.53 -14.13
CA LEU A 428 1.90 -31.71 -13.71
C LEU A 428 1.79 -32.77 -12.61
N GLU A 429 2.25 -33.99 -12.87
CA GLU A 429 2.05 -35.08 -11.94
C GLU A 429 2.94 -34.78 -10.76
N ILE A 430 2.37 -34.07 -9.78
CA ILE A 430 3.04 -33.78 -8.53
C ILE A 430 3.31 -35.14 -7.89
N PRO A 431 4.57 -35.50 -7.64
CA PRO A 431 4.89 -36.75 -6.98
C PRO A 431 4.16 -36.83 -5.64
N GLU A 432 3.66 -38.01 -5.26
CA GLU A 432 3.02 -38.21 -3.95
C GLU A 432 3.93 -37.78 -2.78
N ASN A 433 5.25 -37.79 -2.99
CA ASN A 433 6.24 -37.32 -2.03
C ASN A 433 7.19 -36.32 -2.68
N ILE A 434 7.12 -35.06 -2.26
CA ILE A 434 8.03 -34.00 -2.68
C ILE A 434 9.25 -34.03 -1.75
N PRO A 435 10.48 -34.18 -2.28
CA PRO A 435 11.68 -34.15 -1.46
C PRO A 435 11.78 -32.85 -0.65
N ASP A 436 12.28 -32.96 0.57
CA ASP A 436 12.73 -31.77 1.29
C ASP A 436 14.07 -31.31 0.72
N TYR A 437 14.09 -30.11 0.15
CA TYR A 437 15.28 -29.54 -0.46
C TYR A 437 16.16 -28.77 0.53
N GLY A 438 15.69 -28.54 1.77
CA GLY A 438 16.39 -27.73 2.76
C GLY A 438 16.56 -26.26 2.32
N ASP A 439 17.33 -25.48 3.08
CA ASP A 439 17.50 -24.04 2.85
C ASP A 439 18.77 -23.66 2.06
N GLU A 440 19.61 -24.64 1.72
CA GLU A 440 20.82 -24.40 0.94
C GLU A 440 20.49 -24.01 -0.51
N LEU A 441 21.10 -22.92 -0.97
CA LEU A 441 20.94 -22.44 -2.33
C LEU A 441 21.95 -23.12 -3.26
N LEU A 442 21.49 -23.55 -4.43
CA LEU A 442 22.42 -23.92 -5.49
C LEU A 442 23.11 -22.70 -6.09
N ASP A 443 24.42 -22.85 -6.29
CA ASP A 443 25.32 -21.90 -6.92
C ASP A 443 26.34 -22.67 -7.78
N ASP A 444 25.88 -23.19 -8.92
CA ASP A 444 26.70 -24.02 -9.82
C ASP A 444 27.59 -23.14 -10.70
N SER A 445 28.90 -23.46 -10.75
CA SER A 445 29.93 -22.67 -11.46
C SER A 445 29.78 -22.56 -13.00
N GLY A 446 28.70 -23.11 -13.57
CA GLY A 446 28.34 -23.03 -14.98
C GLY A 446 26.95 -22.43 -15.22
N THR A 447 26.36 -21.83 -14.18
CA THR A 447 25.04 -21.21 -14.23
C THR A 447 25.11 -19.77 -13.73
N PHE A 448 24.24 -18.92 -14.26
CA PHE A 448 24.11 -17.52 -13.87
C PHE A 448 22.63 -17.15 -13.88
N ASN A 449 22.14 -16.56 -12.80
CA ASN A 449 20.71 -16.33 -12.60
C ASN A 449 20.40 -14.84 -12.48
N VAL A 450 19.42 -14.38 -13.27
CA VAL A 450 19.00 -12.97 -13.29
C VAL A 450 17.51 -12.86 -13.01
N LEU A 451 17.13 -11.98 -12.08
CA LEU A 451 15.74 -11.59 -11.87
C LEU A 451 15.38 -10.45 -12.81
N ILE A 452 14.46 -10.71 -13.75
CA ILE A 452 13.86 -9.68 -14.59
C ILE A 452 12.55 -9.26 -13.92
N ALA A 453 12.50 -8.02 -13.44
CA ALA A 453 11.38 -7.47 -12.69
C ALA A 453 10.76 -6.27 -13.41
N GLY A 454 9.43 -6.16 -13.35
CA GLY A 454 8.67 -5.05 -13.90
C GLY A 454 7.76 -4.43 -12.85
N LYS A 455 7.76 -3.10 -12.70
CA LYS A 455 6.90 -2.40 -11.73
C LYS A 455 5.81 -1.54 -12.37
N HIS A 456 4.68 -1.48 -11.68
CA HIS A 456 3.62 -0.50 -11.89
C HIS A 456 3.39 0.29 -10.61
N GLY A 457 3.70 1.59 -10.64
CA GLY A 457 3.78 2.39 -9.41
C GLY A 457 4.82 1.79 -8.46
N ASN A 458 4.37 1.37 -7.28
CA ASN A 458 5.23 0.80 -6.24
C ASN A 458 5.32 -0.73 -6.27
N LEU A 459 4.45 -1.43 -7.00
CA LEU A 459 4.38 -2.89 -6.96
C LEU A 459 5.12 -3.54 -8.13
N VAL A 460 5.78 -4.67 -7.86
CA VAL A 460 6.51 -5.47 -8.86
C VAL A 460 5.57 -6.52 -9.46
N ASP A 461 4.85 -6.13 -10.51
CA ASP A 461 3.83 -6.95 -11.17
C ASP A 461 4.40 -8.05 -12.08
N THR A 462 5.66 -7.94 -12.49
CA THR A 462 6.36 -8.93 -13.30
C THR A 462 7.59 -9.42 -12.54
N MET A 463 7.71 -10.74 -12.36
CA MET A 463 8.90 -11.39 -11.79
C MET A 463 9.23 -12.62 -12.64
N ILE A 464 10.36 -12.57 -13.35
CA ILE A 464 10.82 -13.65 -14.22
C ILE A 464 12.22 -14.04 -13.77
N PHE A 465 12.37 -15.29 -13.35
CA PHE A 465 13.64 -15.90 -13.04
C PHE A 465 14.27 -16.40 -14.34
N ALA A 466 15.33 -15.75 -14.81
CA ALA A 466 16.10 -16.19 -15.97
C ALA A 466 17.32 -16.99 -15.51
N HIS A 467 17.34 -18.28 -15.84
CA HIS A 467 18.44 -19.19 -15.57
C HIS A 467 19.29 -19.37 -16.83
N ILE A 468 20.50 -18.82 -16.82
CA ILE A 468 21.47 -18.94 -17.90
C ILE A 468 22.33 -20.17 -17.60
N ASN A 469 22.31 -21.15 -18.49
CA ASN A 469 23.15 -22.33 -18.42
C ASN A 469 24.23 -22.24 -19.49
N GLU A 470 25.49 -22.03 -19.09
CA GLU A 470 26.59 -21.83 -20.04
C GLU A 470 26.93 -23.10 -20.81
N ASN A 471 26.77 -24.27 -20.17
CA ASN A 471 27.07 -25.57 -20.78
C ASN A 471 26.05 -25.91 -21.89
N LYS A 472 24.77 -25.66 -21.63
CA LYS A 472 23.68 -25.89 -22.60
C LYS A 472 23.52 -24.74 -23.60
N ARG A 473 24.11 -23.57 -23.33
CA ARG A 473 23.92 -22.31 -24.08
C ARG A 473 22.45 -21.88 -24.18
N THR A 474 21.72 -22.07 -23.09
CA THR A 474 20.29 -21.79 -22.98
C THR A 474 20.00 -20.75 -21.90
N ILE A 475 18.95 -19.97 -22.08
CA ILE A 475 18.34 -19.11 -21.06
C ILE A 475 16.93 -19.63 -20.82
N ARG A 476 16.66 -20.24 -19.66
CA ARG A 476 15.32 -20.69 -19.30
C ARG A 476 14.63 -19.66 -18.42
N MET A 477 13.39 -19.30 -18.72
CA MET A 477 12.63 -18.29 -17.97
C MET A 477 11.48 -18.93 -17.21
N ILE A 478 11.43 -18.74 -15.89
CA ILE A 478 10.31 -19.13 -15.03
C ILE A 478 9.63 -17.88 -14.48
N SER A 479 8.34 -17.70 -14.78
CA SER A 479 7.57 -16.58 -14.23
C SER A 479 7.03 -16.93 -12.84
N VAL A 480 7.24 -16.01 -11.89
CA VAL A 480 6.68 -16.07 -10.54
C VAL A 480 5.43 -15.19 -10.48
N PRO A 481 4.26 -15.73 -10.07
CA PRO A 481 3.04 -14.95 -10.07
C PRO A 481 3.08 -13.90 -8.95
N ARG A 482 2.65 -12.69 -9.30
CA ARG A 482 2.67 -11.51 -8.41
C ARG A 482 1.81 -11.66 -7.15
N ASP A 483 0.78 -12.50 -7.24
CA ASP A 483 -0.22 -12.72 -6.21
C ASP A 483 0.17 -13.85 -5.23
N LEU A 484 1.36 -14.46 -5.40
CA LEU A 484 1.92 -15.40 -4.44
C LEU A 484 1.97 -14.78 -3.03
N PHE A 485 1.28 -15.39 -2.08
CA PHE A 485 1.19 -14.92 -0.71
C PHE A 485 2.30 -15.55 0.12
N TYR A 486 3.22 -14.72 0.61
CA TYR A 486 4.40 -15.13 1.34
C TYR A 486 4.61 -14.20 2.53
N ASN A 487 4.76 -14.77 3.73
CA ASN A 487 4.99 -14.04 4.99
C ASN A 487 4.01 -12.86 5.21
N GLY A 488 2.71 -13.14 5.13
CA GLY A 488 1.65 -12.17 5.43
C GLY A 488 1.40 -11.11 4.34
N ARG A 489 1.93 -11.30 3.12
CA ARG A 489 1.73 -10.34 2.01
C ARG A 489 1.86 -10.97 0.65
N LYS A 490 1.34 -10.29 -0.37
CA LYS A 490 1.66 -10.59 -1.77
C LYS A 490 3.12 -10.27 -2.06
N ILE A 491 3.80 -11.19 -2.75
CA ILE A 491 5.23 -11.09 -3.04
C ILE A 491 5.58 -9.84 -3.88
N ASN A 492 4.66 -9.37 -4.71
CA ASN A 492 4.85 -8.14 -5.53
C ASN A 492 5.03 -6.86 -4.71
N SER A 493 4.63 -6.87 -3.44
CA SER A 493 4.81 -5.74 -2.53
C SER A 493 6.18 -5.74 -1.83
N LEU A 494 6.92 -6.85 -1.89
CA LEU A 494 8.11 -7.04 -1.06
C LEU A 494 9.22 -6.02 -1.38
N ALA A 495 9.45 -5.73 -2.67
CA ALA A 495 10.43 -4.74 -3.09
C ALA A 495 10.06 -3.31 -2.67
N TYR A 496 8.77 -2.98 -2.54
CA TYR A 496 8.35 -1.67 -2.06
C TYR A 496 8.72 -1.45 -0.59
N TYR A 497 8.49 -2.47 0.25
CA TYR A 497 8.74 -2.40 1.68
C TYR A 497 10.22 -2.57 2.04
N TYR A 498 10.92 -3.49 1.36
CA TYR A 498 12.26 -3.94 1.77
C TYR A 498 13.33 -3.79 0.68
N GLY A 499 12.97 -3.29 -0.51
CA GLY A 499 13.87 -3.11 -1.63
C GLY A 499 14.05 -4.36 -2.50
N MET A 500 14.59 -4.15 -3.71
CA MET A 500 14.89 -5.23 -4.65
C MET A 500 15.86 -6.31 -4.12
N PRO A 501 16.89 -5.99 -3.30
CA PRO A 501 17.74 -7.02 -2.71
C PRO A 501 16.97 -8.05 -1.87
N GLU A 502 15.94 -7.63 -1.13
CA GLU A 502 15.13 -8.54 -0.33
C GLU A 502 14.19 -9.39 -1.19
N LEU A 503 13.61 -8.81 -2.25
CA LEU A 503 12.85 -9.59 -3.24
C LEU A 503 13.73 -10.64 -3.91
N LYS A 504 14.95 -10.28 -4.32
CA LYS A 504 15.94 -11.19 -4.90
C LYS A 504 16.30 -12.33 -3.93
N ASN A 505 16.55 -11.99 -2.66
CA ASN A 505 16.86 -12.97 -1.61
C ASN A 505 15.69 -13.94 -1.36
N THR A 506 14.48 -13.40 -1.22
CA THR A 506 13.27 -14.20 -1.01
C THR A 506 13.01 -15.15 -2.19
N LEU A 507 13.09 -14.65 -3.43
CA LEU A 507 12.92 -15.49 -4.61
C LEU A 507 14.02 -16.56 -4.73
N SER A 508 15.23 -16.27 -4.27
CA SER A 508 16.31 -17.28 -4.22
C SER A 508 15.98 -18.41 -3.25
N LYS A 509 15.47 -18.07 -2.06
CA LYS A 509 15.03 -19.06 -1.05
C LYS A 509 13.86 -19.90 -1.54
N LEU A 510 12.89 -19.28 -2.19
CA LEU A 510 11.71 -19.95 -2.71
C LEU A 510 12.04 -20.89 -3.88
N SER A 511 12.97 -20.51 -4.75
CA SER A 511 13.40 -21.36 -5.88
C SER A 511 14.41 -22.43 -5.47
N GLY A 512 15.19 -22.20 -4.41
CA GLY A 512 16.36 -23.02 -4.06
C GLY A 512 17.58 -22.74 -4.94
N TYR A 513 17.53 -21.70 -5.78
CA TYR A 513 18.62 -21.27 -6.66
C TYR A 513 18.98 -19.82 -6.35
N LYS A 514 20.27 -19.54 -6.19
CA LYS A 514 20.76 -18.18 -5.95
C LYS A 514 20.50 -17.28 -7.17
N LEU A 515 19.86 -16.14 -6.98
CA LEU A 515 19.79 -15.06 -7.95
C LEU A 515 21.03 -14.16 -7.83
N ASP A 516 21.83 -14.09 -8.89
CA ASP A 516 23.08 -13.32 -8.89
C ASP A 516 22.80 -11.82 -9.06
N LYS A 517 21.97 -11.49 -10.07
CA LYS A 517 21.67 -10.10 -10.46
C LYS A 517 20.17 -9.87 -10.60
N TYR A 518 19.77 -8.60 -10.64
CA TYR A 518 18.41 -8.21 -10.99
C TYR A 518 18.38 -6.98 -11.90
N ILE A 519 17.30 -6.85 -12.66
CA ILE A 519 16.93 -5.62 -13.36
C ILE A 519 15.46 -5.33 -13.10
N LEU A 520 15.15 -4.11 -12.66
CA LEU A 520 13.80 -3.61 -12.42
C LEU A 520 13.49 -2.49 -13.41
N ILE A 521 12.40 -2.68 -14.16
CA ILE A 521 11.98 -1.80 -15.25
C ILE A 521 10.57 -1.27 -14.94
N ASP A 522 10.34 0.04 -15.07
CA ASP A 522 8.98 0.59 -15.02
C ASP A 522 8.34 0.65 -16.42
N MET A 523 7.06 1.02 -16.48
CA MET A 523 6.33 1.02 -17.75
C MET A 523 6.86 2.05 -18.76
N TYR A 524 7.38 3.20 -18.32
CA TYR A 524 7.92 4.22 -19.20
C TYR A 524 9.27 3.80 -19.74
N ALA A 525 10.14 3.29 -18.88
CA ALA A 525 11.40 2.69 -19.25
C ALA A 525 11.21 1.54 -20.24
N PHE A 526 10.19 0.69 -20.05
CA PHE A 526 9.86 -0.39 -20.97
C PHE A 526 9.49 0.13 -22.38
N ILE A 527 8.63 1.15 -22.47
CA ILE A 527 8.25 1.78 -23.75
C ILE A 527 9.51 2.33 -24.43
N ASP A 528 10.30 3.11 -23.69
CA ASP A 528 11.48 3.77 -24.20
C ASP A 528 12.54 2.78 -24.70
N VAL A 529 12.73 1.65 -24.00
CA VAL A 529 13.68 0.59 -24.40
C VAL A 529 13.26 -0.04 -25.72
N ILE A 530 11.96 -0.32 -25.91
CA ILE A 530 11.45 -0.91 -27.15
C ILE A 530 11.52 0.07 -28.31
N ASP A 531 11.17 1.33 -28.07
CA ASP A 531 11.26 2.37 -29.11
C ASP A 531 12.72 2.64 -29.51
N LEU A 532 13.65 2.59 -28.55
CA LEU A 532 15.09 2.77 -28.79
C LEU A 532 15.68 1.69 -29.71
N ILE A 533 15.20 0.45 -29.61
CA ILE A 533 15.62 -0.64 -30.51
C ILE A 533 14.83 -0.67 -31.82
N GLY A 534 13.96 0.32 -32.07
CA GLY A 534 13.17 0.43 -33.29
C GLY A 534 12.02 -0.60 -33.36
N GLY A 535 11.33 -0.80 -32.24
CA GLY A 535 10.19 -1.71 -32.13
C GLY A 535 10.58 -3.19 -32.10
N ILE A 536 9.59 -4.04 -31.88
CA ILE A 536 9.76 -5.50 -31.84
C ILE A 536 8.79 -6.20 -32.80
N ASP A 537 9.24 -7.32 -33.36
CA ASP A 537 8.42 -8.18 -34.21
C ASP A 537 7.87 -9.34 -33.37
N ILE A 538 6.56 -9.58 -33.44
CA ILE A 538 5.87 -10.66 -32.72
C ILE A 538 4.89 -11.39 -33.63
N HIS A 539 4.82 -12.70 -33.46
CA HIS A 539 3.82 -13.55 -34.10
C HIS A 539 2.75 -13.96 -33.09
N LEU A 540 1.49 -13.62 -33.36
CA LEU A 540 0.35 -14.01 -32.57
C LEU A 540 -0.33 -15.24 -33.20
N ASN A 541 -0.26 -16.39 -32.52
CA ASN A 541 -0.89 -17.63 -32.97
C ASN A 541 -2.43 -17.62 -32.83
N LYS A 542 -2.97 -16.70 -32.04
CA LYS A 542 -4.40 -16.56 -31.71
C LYS A 542 -4.74 -15.09 -31.56
N ALA A 543 -6.02 -14.76 -31.76
CA ALA A 543 -6.51 -13.42 -31.49
C ALA A 543 -6.29 -13.05 -30.01
N VAL A 544 -5.93 -11.80 -29.77
CA VAL A 544 -5.84 -11.20 -28.44
C VAL A 544 -6.92 -10.13 -28.35
N ILE A 545 -7.99 -10.43 -27.62
CA ILE A 545 -9.16 -9.55 -27.48
C ILE A 545 -9.26 -9.15 -26.01
N ASP A 546 -9.37 -7.88 -25.67
CA ASP A 546 -9.57 -7.47 -24.27
C ASP A 546 -10.61 -6.35 -24.21
N PRO A 547 -11.89 -6.69 -23.94
CA PRO A 547 -12.99 -5.72 -23.95
C PRO A 547 -12.92 -4.70 -22.79
N THR A 548 -12.04 -4.92 -21.81
CA THR A 548 -11.86 -3.99 -20.68
C THR A 548 -10.68 -3.05 -20.87
N TYR A 549 -9.72 -3.45 -21.70
CA TYR A 549 -8.57 -2.62 -22.03
C TYR A 549 -8.99 -1.56 -23.04
N LYS A 550 -9.36 -0.38 -22.56
CA LYS A 550 -9.76 0.75 -23.42
C LYS A 550 -8.56 1.24 -24.23
N THR A 551 -8.76 1.39 -25.53
CA THR A 551 -7.77 1.96 -26.46
C THR A 551 -8.34 3.19 -27.13
N VAL A 552 -7.45 4.07 -27.59
CA VAL A 552 -7.81 5.16 -28.51
C VAL A 552 -6.88 5.04 -29.70
N ASP A 553 -7.41 4.51 -30.80
CA ASP A 553 -6.65 4.26 -32.02
C ASP A 553 -7.19 5.19 -33.11
N ASN A 554 -6.32 6.03 -33.67
CA ASN A 554 -6.69 7.04 -34.69
C ASN A 554 -7.85 7.97 -34.26
N GLY A 555 -7.86 8.38 -32.98
CA GLY A 555 -8.88 9.27 -32.43
C GLY A 555 -10.24 8.59 -32.15
N LYS A 556 -10.33 7.26 -32.30
CA LYS A 556 -11.54 6.50 -31.98
C LYS A 556 -11.31 5.69 -30.71
N ALA A 557 -12.19 5.87 -29.73
CA ALA A 557 -12.22 5.03 -28.55
C ALA A 557 -12.68 3.62 -28.93
N GLY A 558 -11.96 2.61 -28.46
CA GLY A 558 -12.18 1.20 -28.71
C GLY A 558 -11.67 0.35 -27.55
N THR A 559 -11.51 -0.93 -27.82
CA THR A 559 -10.96 -1.92 -26.91
C THR A 559 -9.84 -2.68 -27.61
N LEU A 560 -8.93 -3.28 -26.85
CA LEU A 560 -7.78 -3.97 -27.43
C LEU A 560 -8.24 -5.16 -28.27
N HIS A 561 -7.79 -5.21 -29.52
CA HIS A 561 -8.06 -6.32 -30.43
C HIS A 561 -6.90 -6.48 -31.41
N TYR A 562 -6.26 -7.65 -31.37
CA TYR A 562 -5.33 -8.13 -32.38
C TYR A 562 -5.82 -9.46 -32.93
N GLU A 563 -5.77 -9.63 -34.24
CA GLU A 563 -6.02 -10.90 -34.92
C GLU A 563 -4.78 -11.82 -34.85
N PRO A 564 -4.88 -13.12 -35.17
CA PRO A 564 -3.70 -13.93 -35.42
C PRO A 564 -2.88 -13.35 -36.59
N GLY A 565 -1.56 -13.27 -36.45
CA GLY A 565 -0.68 -12.75 -37.48
C GLY A 565 0.64 -12.20 -36.98
N ASP A 566 1.43 -11.69 -37.92
CA ASP A 566 2.71 -11.02 -37.65
C ASP A 566 2.49 -9.52 -37.43
N TYR A 567 3.07 -8.99 -36.36
CA TYR A 567 2.96 -7.59 -35.98
C TYR A 567 4.33 -6.99 -35.68
N HIS A 568 4.53 -5.76 -36.14
CA HIS A 568 5.62 -4.90 -35.69
C HIS A 568 5.05 -3.91 -34.65
N LEU A 569 5.50 -4.03 -33.40
CA LEU A 569 4.96 -3.28 -32.28
C LEU A 569 5.93 -2.19 -31.81
N SER A 570 5.42 -0.98 -31.67
CA SER A 570 6.04 0.10 -30.89
C SER A 570 6.03 -0.20 -29.38
N GLY A 571 6.74 0.59 -28.58
CA GLY A 571 6.80 0.42 -27.13
C GLY A 571 5.43 0.48 -26.45
N VAL A 572 4.55 1.38 -26.90
CA VAL A 572 3.18 1.48 -26.38
C VAL A 572 2.37 0.24 -26.72
N GLU A 573 2.45 -0.26 -27.95
CA GLU A 573 1.71 -1.45 -28.40
C GLU A 573 2.21 -2.73 -27.71
N ALA A 574 3.53 -2.87 -27.58
CA ALA A 574 4.14 -3.94 -26.80
C ALA A 574 3.72 -3.90 -25.33
N LEU A 575 3.60 -2.70 -24.73
CA LEU A 575 3.13 -2.55 -23.36
C LEU A 575 1.67 -2.97 -23.21
N ARG A 576 0.80 -2.63 -24.18
CA ARG A 576 -0.60 -3.09 -24.20
C ARG A 576 -0.66 -4.62 -24.16
N LEU A 577 0.14 -5.27 -25.01
CA LEU A 577 0.22 -6.72 -25.09
C LEU A 577 0.81 -7.38 -23.83
N ALA A 578 1.77 -6.73 -23.18
CA ALA A 578 2.34 -7.17 -21.91
C ALA A 578 1.37 -7.04 -20.72
N ARG A 579 0.31 -6.23 -20.85
CA ARG A 579 -0.62 -5.88 -19.75
C ARG A 579 -2.01 -6.51 -19.85
N THR A 580 -2.48 -6.84 -21.04
CA THR A 580 -3.83 -7.39 -21.27
C THR A 580 -4.13 -8.67 -20.47
N ARG A 581 -5.37 -8.80 -19.96
CA ARG A 581 -5.81 -9.87 -19.03
C ARG A 581 -7.19 -10.50 -19.34
N HIS A 582 -8.09 -9.87 -20.11
CA HIS A 582 -9.50 -10.33 -20.07
C HIS A 582 -9.87 -11.57 -20.88
N THR A 583 -9.14 -11.91 -21.95
CA THR A 583 -9.37 -13.19 -22.64
C THR A 583 -8.37 -14.27 -22.25
N SER A 584 -7.54 -14.02 -21.24
CA SER A 584 -6.46 -14.93 -20.87
C SER A 584 -5.97 -14.70 -19.43
N SER A 585 -5.77 -15.76 -18.64
CA SER A 585 -5.33 -15.69 -17.23
C SER A 585 -4.05 -14.85 -16.99
N ASP A 586 -3.76 -14.53 -15.72
CA ASP A 586 -2.51 -13.87 -15.30
C ASP A 586 -1.26 -14.62 -15.83
N PHE A 587 -1.40 -15.93 -16.03
CA PHE A 587 -0.37 -16.81 -16.54
C PHE A 587 -0.14 -16.65 -18.04
N ALA A 588 -1.21 -16.50 -18.82
CA ALA A 588 -1.09 -16.17 -20.24
C ALA A 588 -0.46 -14.77 -20.46
N ARG A 589 -0.67 -13.83 -19.52
CA ARG A 589 0.07 -12.55 -19.51
C ARG A 589 1.57 -12.79 -19.30
N ALA A 590 1.94 -13.65 -18.34
CA ALA A 590 3.33 -14.00 -18.10
C ALA A 590 3.99 -14.70 -19.31
N GLU A 591 3.26 -15.59 -19.99
CA GLU A 591 3.71 -16.19 -21.26
C GLU A 591 3.99 -15.13 -22.33
N ARG A 592 3.08 -14.16 -22.53
CA ARG A 592 3.29 -13.07 -23.49
C ARG A 592 4.50 -12.19 -23.14
N GLN A 593 4.73 -11.91 -21.85
CA GLN A 593 5.92 -11.17 -21.41
C GLN A 593 7.21 -11.91 -21.78
N GLN A 594 7.23 -13.24 -21.63
CA GLN A 594 8.36 -14.06 -22.07
C GLN A 594 8.55 -14.04 -23.59
N VAL A 595 7.46 -14.06 -24.37
CA VAL A 595 7.51 -13.89 -25.83
C VAL A 595 8.09 -12.52 -26.21
N ILE A 596 7.67 -11.45 -25.53
CA ILE A 596 8.21 -10.10 -25.75
C ILE A 596 9.71 -10.06 -25.45
N ILE A 597 10.18 -10.66 -24.35
CA ILE A 597 11.62 -10.73 -24.03
C ILE A 597 12.39 -11.48 -25.13
N LYS A 598 11.82 -12.56 -25.67
CA LYS A 598 12.40 -13.30 -26.80
C LYS A 598 12.46 -12.45 -28.08
N SER A 599 11.43 -11.66 -28.36
CA SER A 599 11.43 -10.72 -29.48
C SER A 599 12.48 -9.60 -29.30
N ILE A 600 12.65 -9.07 -28.09
CA ILE A 600 13.71 -8.11 -27.76
C ILE A 600 15.09 -8.73 -28.03
N GLN A 601 15.35 -9.96 -27.57
CA GLN A 601 16.63 -10.64 -27.84
C GLN A 601 16.85 -10.84 -29.35
N THR A 602 15.79 -11.20 -30.09
CA THR A 602 15.86 -11.40 -31.55
C THR A 602 16.21 -10.11 -32.27
N LYS A 603 15.59 -8.99 -31.88
CA LYS A 603 15.95 -7.67 -32.38
C LYS A 603 17.39 -7.31 -32.01
N ALA A 604 17.78 -7.61 -30.77
CA ALA A 604 19.11 -7.28 -30.24
C ALA A 604 20.26 -8.03 -30.93
N LYS A 605 20.03 -9.27 -31.39
CA LYS A 605 20.99 -10.06 -32.19
C LYS A 605 21.37 -9.37 -33.50
N ASN A 606 20.43 -8.63 -34.10
CA ASN A 606 20.63 -7.99 -35.41
C ASN A 606 21.49 -6.72 -35.35
N PHE A 607 21.79 -6.19 -34.15
CA PHE A 607 22.75 -5.10 -33.99
C PHE A 607 24.22 -5.57 -34.07
N GLY A 608 24.47 -6.89 -34.05
CA GLY A 608 25.79 -7.47 -34.12
C GLY A 608 26.40 -7.40 -35.52
N LEU A 609 27.32 -6.44 -35.72
CA LEU A 609 28.65 -6.56 -36.39
C LEU A 609 29.24 -5.20 -36.83
N GLY A 610 28.53 -4.07 -36.68
CA GLY A 610 28.96 -2.78 -37.25
C GLY A 610 29.36 -1.65 -36.29
N ASP A 611 28.82 -1.60 -35.07
CA ASP A 611 28.96 -0.39 -34.25
C ASP A 611 28.86 -0.66 -32.74
N ALA A 612 30.02 -0.90 -32.11
CA ALA A 612 30.12 -1.07 -30.66
C ALA A 612 29.69 0.18 -29.88
N ASP A 613 29.79 1.36 -30.48
CA ASP A 613 29.38 2.62 -29.86
C ASP A 613 27.84 2.69 -29.78
N THR A 614 27.14 2.21 -30.82
CA THR A 614 25.67 2.08 -30.78
C THR A 614 25.21 1.14 -29.66
N ILE A 615 25.85 -0.03 -29.50
CA ILE A 615 25.53 -0.97 -28.41
C ILE A 615 25.81 -0.32 -27.04
N TYR A 616 26.93 0.36 -26.89
CA TYR A 616 27.31 1.05 -25.67
C TYR A 616 26.26 2.10 -25.27
N GLU A 617 25.84 2.96 -26.21
CA GLU A 617 24.85 4.01 -25.92
C GLU A 617 23.46 3.42 -25.66
N ILE A 618 23.05 2.33 -26.34
CA ILE A 618 21.80 1.62 -26.03
C ILE A 618 21.85 1.07 -24.60
N VAL A 619 22.87 0.28 -24.26
CA VAL A 619 22.99 -0.35 -22.93
C VAL A 619 23.04 0.71 -21.83
N LYS A 620 23.83 1.76 -22.01
CA LYS A 620 23.90 2.89 -21.08
C LYS A 620 22.55 3.58 -20.89
N THR A 621 21.80 3.78 -21.97
CA THR A 621 20.46 4.39 -21.91
C THR A 621 19.48 3.50 -21.17
N VAL A 622 19.51 2.18 -21.41
CA VAL A 622 18.67 1.21 -20.69
C VAL A 622 19.01 1.20 -19.19
N LEU A 623 20.30 1.11 -18.83
CA LEU A 623 20.72 1.10 -17.43
C LEU A 623 20.35 2.39 -16.69
N ASN A 624 20.45 3.55 -17.34
CA ASN A 624 20.05 4.83 -16.74
C ASN A 624 18.54 4.94 -16.47
N LYS A 625 17.71 4.12 -17.13
CA LYS A 625 16.25 4.08 -16.96
C LYS A 625 15.76 2.90 -16.10
N THR A 626 16.67 2.10 -15.55
CA THR A 626 16.34 0.90 -14.79
C THR A 626 17.03 0.89 -13.44
N GLU A 627 16.48 0.18 -12.47
CA GLU A 627 17.13 -0.08 -11.19
C GLU A 627 17.77 -1.47 -11.25
N THR A 628 19.08 -1.58 -11.02
CA THR A 628 19.82 -2.83 -11.21
C THR A 628 21.12 -2.86 -10.43
N ASP A 629 21.58 -4.06 -10.08
CA ASP A 629 22.92 -4.34 -9.54
C ASP A 629 23.92 -4.80 -10.62
N ILE A 630 23.57 -4.63 -11.90
CA ILE A 630 24.42 -4.90 -13.06
C ILE A 630 25.16 -3.61 -13.45
N SER A 631 26.49 -3.65 -13.46
CA SER A 631 27.30 -2.54 -13.95
C SER A 631 27.29 -2.45 -15.48
N LEU A 632 27.64 -1.28 -16.02
CA LEU A 632 27.72 -1.06 -17.46
C LEU A 632 28.65 -2.06 -18.17
N ASP A 633 29.81 -2.33 -17.59
CA ASP A 633 30.78 -3.29 -18.13
C ASP A 633 30.23 -4.71 -18.12
N GLU A 634 29.55 -5.12 -17.03
CA GLU A 634 28.86 -6.41 -16.95
C GLU A 634 27.76 -6.52 -18.00
N ALA A 635 26.93 -5.50 -18.17
CA ALA A 635 25.82 -5.52 -19.14
C ALA A 635 26.33 -5.66 -20.58
N ILE A 636 27.40 -4.94 -20.94
CA ILE A 636 28.04 -5.06 -22.26
C ILE A 636 28.63 -6.46 -22.45
N ALA A 637 29.33 -6.98 -21.43
CA ALA A 637 29.88 -8.33 -21.47
C ALA A 637 28.79 -9.40 -21.62
N TYR A 638 27.69 -9.27 -20.88
CA TYR A 638 26.54 -10.18 -20.94
C TYR A 638 25.85 -10.14 -22.30
N TYR A 639 25.68 -8.95 -22.89
CA TYR A 639 25.17 -8.82 -24.26
C TYR A 639 26.02 -9.65 -25.23
N PHE A 640 27.34 -9.40 -25.30
CA PHE A 640 28.19 -10.12 -26.24
C PHE A 640 28.29 -11.62 -25.96
N ARG A 641 28.30 -12.03 -24.69
CA ARG A 641 28.43 -13.44 -24.27
C ARG A 641 27.17 -14.25 -24.51
N TYR A 642 25.99 -13.70 -24.20
CA TYR A 642 24.74 -14.44 -24.13
C TYR A 642 23.73 -14.10 -25.24
N GLN A 643 23.96 -13.06 -26.07
CA GLN A 643 23.04 -12.66 -27.14
C GLN A 643 22.61 -13.82 -28.03
N ASN A 644 23.47 -14.81 -28.28
CA ASN A 644 23.21 -15.94 -29.17
C ASN A 644 22.65 -17.18 -28.47
N TYR A 645 22.34 -17.10 -27.19
CA TYR A 645 21.80 -18.25 -26.44
C TYR A 645 20.32 -18.45 -26.80
N GLU A 646 19.88 -19.71 -26.76
CA GLU A 646 18.49 -20.06 -27.00
C GLU A 646 17.63 -19.71 -25.77
N ILE A 647 16.56 -18.93 -25.98
CA ILE A 647 15.57 -18.68 -24.93
C ILE A 647 14.52 -19.80 -24.92
N VAL A 648 14.49 -20.55 -23.83
CA VAL A 648 13.43 -21.50 -23.48
C VAL A 648 12.40 -20.78 -22.61
N SER A 649 11.19 -20.62 -23.15
CA SER A 649 10.08 -19.89 -22.52
C SER A 649 8.86 -20.77 -22.28
N ASN A 650 7.80 -20.18 -21.72
CA ASN A 650 6.50 -20.76 -21.37
C ASN A 650 6.50 -21.61 -20.10
N ASP A 651 7.49 -21.43 -19.22
CA ASP A 651 7.43 -21.97 -17.85
C ASP A 651 6.82 -20.90 -16.93
N VAL A 652 5.56 -21.12 -16.54
CA VAL A 652 4.80 -20.21 -15.66
C VAL A 652 4.21 -21.00 -14.49
N MET A 653 4.48 -20.55 -13.27
CA MET A 653 3.84 -21.13 -12.08
C MET A 653 2.44 -20.55 -11.90
N SER A 654 1.44 -21.41 -11.67
CA SER A 654 0.04 -21.07 -11.74
C SER A 654 -0.87 -21.88 -10.82
N SER A 655 -2.12 -21.42 -10.68
CA SER A 655 -3.19 -22.21 -10.04
C SER A 655 -3.54 -23.49 -10.78
N GLY A 656 -3.13 -23.60 -12.05
CA GLY A 656 -3.29 -24.81 -12.85
C GLY A 656 -2.17 -25.84 -12.68
N ASN A 657 -1.13 -25.55 -11.87
CA ASN A 657 -0.05 -26.51 -11.63
C ASN A 657 0.33 -26.66 -10.15
N ILE A 658 0.99 -25.68 -9.54
CA ILE A 658 1.62 -25.81 -8.21
C ILE A 658 0.99 -24.92 -7.14
N PHE A 659 0.06 -24.05 -7.53
CA PHE A 659 -0.63 -23.15 -6.61
C PHE A 659 -2.13 -23.46 -6.53
N TYR A 660 -2.77 -22.95 -5.49
CA TYR A 660 -4.22 -22.82 -5.40
C TYR A 660 -4.58 -21.41 -4.96
N THR A 661 -5.79 -20.98 -5.30
CA THR A 661 -6.36 -19.70 -4.87
C THR A 661 -7.24 -19.97 -3.65
N PRO A 662 -6.92 -19.46 -2.45
CA PRO A 662 -7.81 -19.57 -1.31
C PRO A 662 -9.11 -18.81 -1.56
N PRO A 663 -10.25 -19.25 -0.98
CA PRO A 663 -11.51 -18.54 -1.11
C PRO A 663 -11.38 -17.11 -0.56
N TYR A 664 -11.82 -16.11 -1.33
CA TYR A 664 -11.80 -14.71 -0.89
C TYR A 664 -12.94 -14.45 0.10
N ILE A 665 -12.57 -14.26 1.37
CA ILE A 665 -13.49 -13.90 2.44
C ILE A 665 -12.86 -12.70 3.17
N THR A 666 -13.51 -11.53 3.17
CA THR A 666 -13.03 -10.39 3.97
C THR A 666 -13.23 -10.67 5.45
N GLU A 667 -12.45 -10.06 6.33
CA GLU A 667 -12.59 -10.27 7.79
C GLU A 667 -14.00 -9.94 8.30
N GLU A 668 -14.57 -8.80 7.84
CA GLU A 668 -15.95 -8.40 8.15
C GLU A 668 -17.00 -9.37 7.57
N ASN A 669 -16.80 -9.86 6.35
CA ASN A 669 -17.72 -10.84 5.73
C ASN A 669 -17.53 -12.23 6.31
N CYS A 670 -16.35 -12.58 6.80
CA CYS A 670 -16.12 -13.85 7.48
C CYS A 670 -16.93 -13.87 8.78
N GLN A 671 -16.86 -12.82 9.59
CA GLN A 671 -17.64 -12.78 10.83
C GLN A 671 -19.14 -12.85 10.53
N LYS A 672 -19.63 -12.09 9.53
CA LYS A 672 -21.03 -12.18 9.06
C LYS A 672 -21.40 -13.57 8.55
N LEU A 673 -20.54 -14.23 7.77
CA LEU A 673 -20.76 -15.60 7.26
C LEU A 673 -20.70 -16.66 8.36
N ILE A 674 -19.86 -16.47 9.38
CA ILE A 674 -19.80 -17.31 10.57
C ILE A 674 -21.09 -17.13 11.39
N ASP A 675 -21.54 -15.89 11.59
CA ASP A 675 -22.75 -15.56 12.36
C ASP A 675 -24.02 -16.06 11.65
N GLU A 676 -24.06 -15.97 10.32
CA GLU A 676 -25.12 -16.56 9.48
C GLU A 676 -25.06 -18.09 9.47
N ALA A 677 -23.89 -18.70 9.27
CA ALA A 677 -23.74 -20.16 9.32
C ALA A 677 -24.13 -20.72 10.70
N TYR A 678 -23.84 -19.98 11.78
CA TYR A 678 -24.26 -20.30 13.13
C TYR A 678 -25.80 -20.20 13.29
N SER A 679 -26.42 -19.18 12.71
CA SER A 679 -27.88 -18.98 12.73
C SER A 679 -28.65 -20.06 11.96
N TYR A 680 -28.01 -20.71 10.97
CA TYR A 680 -28.61 -21.76 10.12
C TYR A 680 -28.03 -23.16 10.32
N ASN A 681 -27.16 -23.36 11.33
CA ASN A 681 -26.55 -24.65 11.67
C ASN A 681 -25.75 -25.30 10.50
N LEU A 682 -25.05 -24.47 9.72
CA LEU A 682 -24.20 -24.88 8.61
C LEU A 682 -22.73 -25.06 9.07
N PRO A 683 -21.90 -25.83 8.33
CA PRO A 683 -20.47 -25.93 8.61
C PRO A 683 -19.79 -24.56 8.58
N LYS A 684 -18.93 -24.28 9.56
CA LYS A 684 -18.21 -23.01 9.63
C LYS A 684 -17.15 -22.95 8.51
N PRO A 685 -17.06 -21.83 7.76
CA PRO A 685 -15.96 -21.63 6.83
C PRO A 685 -14.62 -21.52 7.58
N GLU A 686 -13.56 -22.13 7.04
CA GLU A 686 -12.19 -21.90 7.53
C GLU A 686 -11.77 -20.47 7.15
N CYS A 687 -11.71 -19.61 8.16
CA CYS A 687 -11.30 -18.21 8.02
C CYS A 687 -9.93 -17.96 8.67
N GLU A 688 -8.93 -18.75 8.32
CA GLU A 688 -7.57 -18.49 8.78
C GLU A 688 -6.86 -17.49 7.86
N GLY A 689 -6.73 -16.25 8.34
CA GLY A 689 -5.69 -15.31 7.90
C GLY A 689 -6.14 -14.18 6.98
N GLU A 690 -5.72 -12.96 7.33
CA GLU A 690 -5.51 -11.75 6.54
C GLU A 690 -5.98 -11.74 5.07
N ASN A 691 -6.91 -10.83 4.72
CA ASN A 691 -7.24 -10.35 3.37
C ASN A 691 -6.65 -11.15 2.18
N HIS A 692 -7.13 -12.38 1.97
CA HIS A 692 -6.75 -13.25 0.84
C HIS A 692 -7.39 -12.81 -0.48
N ALA A 693 -7.50 -11.50 -0.73
CA ALA A 693 -8.05 -10.96 -1.95
C ALA A 693 -7.15 -11.33 -3.13
N TYR A 694 -7.55 -12.33 -3.90
CA TYR A 694 -6.85 -12.76 -5.11
C TYR A 694 -5.39 -13.14 -4.80
N THR A 695 -5.17 -14.04 -3.84
CA THR A 695 -3.85 -14.56 -3.45
C THR A 695 -3.59 -15.96 -4.03
N LEU A 696 -2.33 -16.39 -4.09
CA LEU A 696 -1.93 -17.74 -4.49
C LEU A 696 -1.07 -18.36 -3.38
N LEU A 697 -1.34 -19.61 -3.03
CA LEU A 697 -0.58 -20.40 -2.06
C LEU A 697 -0.13 -21.72 -2.70
N PRO A 698 1.04 -22.29 -2.35
CA PRO A 698 1.44 -23.62 -2.78
C PRO A 698 0.38 -24.66 -2.40
N ILE A 699 0.11 -25.63 -3.28
CA ILE A 699 -0.81 -26.74 -2.96
C ILE A 699 -0.38 -27.41 -1.64
N ASP A 700 -1.36 -27.71 -0.79
CA ASP A 700 -1.17 -28.24 0.57
C ASP A 700 -0.25 -27.39 1.47
N ASN A 701 -0.10 -26.10 1.14
CA ASN A 701 0.84 -25.18 1.78
C ASN A 701 2.30 -25.68 1.73
N ASN A 702 2.64 -26.52 0.75
CA ASN A 702 3.96 -27.14 0.62
C ASN A 702 4.93 -26.26 -0.16
N TRP A 703 5.75 -25.49 0.55
CA TRP A 703 6.73 -24.58 -0.05
C TRP A 703 7.86 -25.28 -0.83
N ASN A 704 8.14 -26.56 -0.54
CA ASN A 704 9.11 -27.35 -1.31
C ASN A 704 8.62 -27.65 -2.74
N LEU A 705 7.33 -27.49 -3.03
CA LEU A 705 6.77 -27.64 -4.37
C LEU A 705 7.30 -26.59 -5.35
N ILE A 706 7.60 -25.37 -4.88
CA ILE A 706 8.24 -24.34 -5.71
C ILE A 706 9.66 -24.79 -6.07
N LYS A 707 10.46 -25.20 -5.08
CA LYS A 707 11.82 -25.72 -5.30
C LYS A 707 11.83 -26.90 -6.26
N TRP A 708 10.91 -27.86 -6.08
CA TRP A 708 10.73 -28.98 -7.00
C TRP A 708 10.42 -28.52 -8.44
N PHE A 709 9.53 -27.54 -8.62
CA PHE A 709 9.21 -27.01 -9.94
C PHE A 709 10.45 -26.44 -10.63
N PHE A 710 11.26 -25.65 -9.90
CA PHE A 710 12.53 -25.12 -10.41
C PHE A 710 13.52 -26.22 -10.77
N ARG A 711 13.69 -27.23 -9.90
CA ARG A 711 14.57 -28.39 -10.13
C ARG A 711 14.18 -29.17 -11.37
N MET A 712 12.90 -29.52 -11.48
CA MET A 712 12.34 -30.25 -12.62
C MET A 712 12.57 -29.50 -13.93
N LYS A 713 12.48 -28.17 -13.91
CA LYS A 713 12.73 -27.33 -15.10
C LYS A 713 14.20 -27.09 -15.38
N PHE A 714 15.08 -26.93 -14.39
CA PHE A 714 16.48 -26.59 -14.67
C PHE A 714 17.37 -27.82 -14.87
N GLU A 715 17.09 -28.92 -14.16
CA GLU A 715 17.94 -30.10 -14.17
C GLU A 715 17.63 -31.05 -15.32
N GLU A 716 16.39 -31.03 -15.88
CA GLU A 716 15.92 -31.89 -16.99
C GLU A 716 16.61 -33.28 -17.01
N LYS A 717 16.18 -34.17 -16.12
CA LYS A 717 16.49 -35.59 -16.25
C LYS A 717 15.59 -36.26 -17.28
#